data_AF-R9UPP9-F1
#
_entry.id   AF-R9UPP9-F1
#
_cell.length_a   1.000
_cell.length_b   1.000
_cell.length_c   1.000
_cell.angle_alpha   90.00
_cell.angle_beta   90.00
_cell.angle_gamma   90.00
#
_symmetry.space_group_name_H-M   'P 1'
#
loop_
_entity.id
_entity.type
_entity.pdbx_description
1 polymer ?
#
loop_
_entity_poly.entity_id
_entity_poly.type
_entity_poly.pdbx_seq_one_letter_code
_entity_poly.pdbx_strand_id
1 'polypeptide(L)'
;MRLKNKLALLLLTICAVPLILSSVMSIHSTFENEKARAIERNSALSREVDLEITSLINHNMGTLKLLAQDPVIRSMNTIEIKKVLEEALQVSPEFKSGIVLTNTSGMQIVRSGDGTLNNISDRQFYQDALNGKAEVISEILVSKQSGQLITVLAAPVYDHPGGKIIGVIQGSMDVTKLIEFVQQRSKDGATVFVADEKGKLIAHPTIQLSKAEDRIDLSQTEFMKDALAGNKGSVEMANPKRERVITSYLRNQATGWIVSTEVPLSLVEAGGWKETIFSTVFLLIVLVIVIVVAVIVARKATKPILEISEMTQSIAVGNLTGKLIVRSQDEIGQLAQSINSMLDSLRTIVYNIQRQSSDVSGHAVGLSSTSVQIAHSSQEVATAASESATGVTNQSEELTHILNSVNDFSQAINHIYDSMESVKRGSELTERLSNDGSQRLKQLEESIQGVESSFAGLVKTLGDLDQNVNKIGHIANEIKTISDQTNMLSLNASIEAARAGEAGKGFAVVAQEVKKLADQSKHLTGSIEEIVSSVTTDATAAVQSSEAMNHKLALQIQTVEHMSAAFVAILKSVMETTPQLKRSVDATNRAILQKDDIVGRIESISAIAEQTSAATEEMAASAEELTATTQEIAAVGENLKSVSAELEECIKIFRV
;
A
#
# COMPACT_ATOMS: atom_id res chain seq x y z
N MET A 1 -5.45 11.49 -40.94
CA MET A 1 -4.18 10.96 -41.51
C MET A 1 -3.42 10.23 -40.40
N ARG A 2 -3.03 8.96 -40.58
CA ARG A 2 -2.26 8.20 -39.57
C ARG A 2 -0.89 8.87 -39.32
N LEU A 3 -0.37 8.79 -38.09
CA LEU A 3 0.88 9.45 -37.67
C LEU A 3 2.05 9.17 -38.64
N LYS A 4 2.13 7.94 -39.17
CA LYS A 4 3.17 7.55 -40.14
C LYS A 4 3.12 8.39 -41.42
N ASN A 5 1.92 8.75 -41.88
CA ASN A 5 1.73 9.49 -43.12
C ASN A 5 2.07 10.97 -42.93
N LYS A 6 1.81 11.54 -41.75
CA LYS A 6 2.21 12.92 -41.43
C LYS A 6 3.74 13.05 -41.35
N LEU A 7 4.41 12.12 -40.67
CA LEU A 7 5.87 12.13 -40.51
C LEU A 7 6.60 11.92 -41.85
N ALA A 8 6.14 10.96 -42.66
CA ALA A 8 6.72 10.71 -43.98
C ALA A 8 6.54 11.90 -44.93
N LEU A 9 5.37 12.56 -44.90
CA LEU A 9 5.10 13.75 -45.73
C LEU A 9 6.02 14.91 -45.35
N LEU A 10 6.19 15.17 -44.05
CA LEU A 10 7.03 16.28 -43.55
C LEU A 10 8.50 16.10 -43.92
N LEU A 11 9.04 14.88 -43.78
CA LEU A 11 10.42 14.55 -44.19
C LEU A 11 10.60 14.69 -45.71
N LEU A 12 9.61 14.26 -46.50
CA LEU A 12 9.62 14.42 -47.95
C LEU A 12 9.63 15.89 -48.38
N THR A 13 8.82 16.73 -47.74
CA THR A 13 8.77 18.17 -48.07
C THR A 13 10.06 18.90 -47.76
N ILE A 14 10.74 18.57 -46.65
CA ILE A 14 12.00 19.22 -46.26
C ILE A 14 13.14 18.85 -47.21
N CYS A 15 13.19 17.60 -47.69
CA CYS A 15 14.28 17.14 -48.54
C CYS A 15 14.06 17.41 -50.04
N ALA A 16 12.82 17.33 -50.54
CA ALA A 16 12.55 17.44 -51.98
C ALA A 16 12.64 18.89 -52.50
N VAL A 17 12.20 19.87 -51.70
CA VAL A 17 12.15 21.29 -52.14
C VAL A 17 13.55 21.87 -52.40
N PRO A 18 14.57 21.70 -51.53
CA PRO A 18 15.93 22.17 -51.79
C PRO A 18 16.58 21.49 -53.00
N LEU A 19 16.35 20.19 -53.18
CA LEU A 19 16.92 19.41 -54.29
C LEU A 19 16.39 19.90 -55.65
N ILE A 20 15.09 20.16 -55.75
CA ILE A 20 14.48 20.70 -56.97
C ILE A 20 15.03 22.09 -57.28
N LEU A 21 15.12 22.98 -56.29
CA LEU A 21 15.68 24.32 -56.45
C LEU A 21 17.15 24.30 -56.93
N SER A 22 17.99 23.42 -56.36
CA SER A 22 19.38 23.27 -56.78
C SER A 22 19.53 22.76 -58.22
N SER A 23 18.61 21.89 -58.68
CA SER A 23 18.64 21.36 -60.04
C SER A 23 18.27 22.43 -61.07
N VAL A 24 17.25 23.25 -60.79
CA VAL A 24 16.89 24.38 -61.66
C VAL A 24 18.05 25.38 -61.79
N MET A 25 18.71 25.72 -60.67
CA MET A 25 19.89 26.60 -60.71
C MET A 25 21.05 25.99 -61.51
N SER A 26 21.30 24.68 -61.36
CA SER A 26 22.38 23.99 -62.10
C SER A 26 22.15 24.01 -63.61
N ILE A 27 20.93 23.73 -64.07
CA ILE A 27 20.59 23.73 -65.50
C ILE A 27 20.82 25.12 -66.09
N HIS A 28 20.35 26.16 -65.41
CA HIS A 28 20.55 27.54 -65.86
C HIS A 28 22.03 27.92 -65.95
N SER A 29 22.83 27.54 -64.94
CA SER A 29 24.28 27.82 -64.94
C SER A 29 25.04 27.11 -66.06
N THR A 30 24.66 25.87 -66.42
CA THR A 30 25.33 25.10 -67.48
C THR A 30 25.21 25.78 -68.85
N PHE A 31 24.03 26.27 -69.21
CA PHE A 31 23.81 26.93 -70.51
C PHE A 31 24.52 28.29 -70.61
N GLU A 32 24.53 29.08 -69.54
CA GLU A 32 25.29 30.34 -69.49
C GLU A 32 26.80 30.10 -69.62
N ASN A 33 27.32 29.06 -68.97
CA ASN A 33 28.75 28.72 -69.05
C ASN A 33 29.17 28.26 -70.45
N GLU A 34 28.34 27.50 -71.16
CA GLU A 34 28.65 27.08 -72.55
C GLU A 34 28.61 28.28 -73.53
N LYS A 35 27.69 29.23 -73.33
CA LYS A 35 27.67 30.48 -74.09
C LYS A 35 28.95 31.30 -73.86
N ALA A 36 29.38 31.44 -72.61
CA ALA A 36 30.62 32.14 -72.27
C ALA A 36 31.86 31.47 -72.89
N ARG A 37 31.94 30.14 -72.85
CA ARG A 37 33.04 29.37 -73.49
C ARG A 37 33.08 29.54 -75.00
N ALA A 38 31.92 29.58 -75.66
CA ALA A 38 31.84 29.81 -77.11
C ALA A 38 32.34 31.22 -77.49
N ILE A 39 31.98 32.24 -76.70
CA ILE A 39 32.46 33.62 -76.87
C ILE A 39 33.98 33.70 -76.73
N GLU A 40 34.54 33.06 -75.68
CA GLU A 40 35.97 33.04 -75.41
C GLU A 40 36.75 32.38 -76.56
N ARG A 41 36.28 31.22 -77.04
CA ARG A 41 36.88 30.51 -78.18
C ARG A 41 36.82 31.32 -79.48
N ASN A 42 35.67 31.91 -79.81
CA ASN A 42 35.53 32.73 -81.01
C ASN A 42 36.46 33.93 -80.98
N SER A 43 36.52 34.63 -79.83
CA SER A 43 37.40 35.77 -79.63
C SER A 43 38.88 35.39 -79.74
N ALA A 44 39.27 34.24 -79.18
CA ALA A 44 40.64 33.72 -79.29
C ALA A 44 41.01 33.41 -80.76
N LEU A 45 40.11 32.78 -81.51
CA LEU A 45 40.33 32.46 -82.92
C LEU A 45 40.39 33.73 -83.79
N SER A 46 39.52 34.72 -83.55
CA SER A 46 39.61 36.01 -84.25
C SER A 46 40.96 36.69 -83.99
N ARG A 47 41.45 36.63 -82.75
CA ARG A 47 42.76 37.19 -82.37
C ARG A 47 43.94 36.46 -83.00
N GLU A 48 43.86 35.14 -83.12
CA GLU A 48 44.89 34.34 -83.80
C GLU A 48 44.99 34.73 -85.28
N VAL A 49 43.85 34.82 -85.96
CA VAL A 49 43.75 35.22 -87.38
C VAL A 49 44.25 36.67 -87.57
N ASP A 50 43.92 37.57 -86.66
CA ASP A 50 44.40 38.95 -86.63
C ASP A 50 45.93 39.07 -86.56
N LEU A 51 46.54 38.31 -85.65
CA LEU A 51 48.00 38.29 -85.48
C LEU A 51 48.69 37.76 -86.74
N GLU A 52 48.12 36.77 -87.40
CA GLU A 52 48.68 36.20 -88.62
C GLU A 52 48.54 37.13 -89.82
N ILE A 53 47.40 37.81 -89.99
CA ILE A 53 47.23 38.85 -91.01
C ILE A 53 48.24 39.98 -90.78
N THR A 54 48.40 40.42 -89.53
CA THR A 54 49.37 41.45 -89.15
C THR A 54 50.80 41.03 -89.50
N SER A 55 51.18 39.80 -89.14
CA SER A 55 52.50 39.23 -89.43
C SER A 55 52.76 39.15 -90.93
N LEU A 56 51.78 38.67 -91.70
CA LEU A 56 51.86 38.55 -93.15
C LEU A 56 52.08 39.92 -93.82
N ILE A 57 51.33 40.94 -93.41
CA ILE A 57 51.42 42.29 -93.96
C ILE A 57 52.75 42.94 -93.58
N ASN A 58 53.14 42.85 -92.31
CA ASN A 58 54.39 43.46 -91.82
C ASN A 58 55.63 42.80 -92.44
N HIS A 59 55.63 41.47 -92.59
CA HIS A 59 56.72 40.75 -93.24
C HIS A 59 56.91 41.23 -94.69
N ASN A 60 55.82 41.25 -95.46
CA ASN A 60 55.84 41.64 -96.87
C ASN A 60 56.12 43.14 -97.07
N MET A 61 55.60 44.01 -96.20
CA MET A 61 55.94 45.44 -96.19
C MET A 61 57.41 45.66 -95.85
N GLY A 62 57.95 44.89 -94.90
CA GLY A 62 59.37 44.88 -94.55
C GLY A 62 60.27 44.56 -95.74
N THR A 63 59.91 43.53 -96.53
CA THR A 63 60.62 43.20 -97.78
C THR A 63 60.62 44.37 -98.74
N LEU A 64 59.47 45.00 -98.99
CA LEU A 64 59.39 46.16 -99.91
C LEU A 64 60.21 47.35 -99.41
N LYS A 65 60.23 47.61 -98.10
CA LYS A 65 61.07 48.66 -97.52
C LYS A 65 62.56 48.39 -97.67
N LEU A 66 62.98 47.14 -97.49
CA LEU A 66 64.38 46.76 -97.67
C LEU A 66 64.81 46.99 -99.13
N LEU A 67 63.96 46.57 -100.08
CA LEU A 67 64.18 46.81 -101.50
C LEU A 67 64.18 48.31 -101.83
N ALA A 68 63.30 49.11 -101.25
CA ALA A 68 63.28 50.57 -101.44
C ALA A 68 64.60 51.25 -101.00
N GLN A 69 65.37 50.61 -100.13
CA GLN A 69 66.65 51.10 -99.64
C GLN A 69 67.85 50.50 -100.37
N ASP A 70 67.64 49.47 -101.18
CA ASP A 70 68.69 48.77 -101.91
C ASP A 70 69.36 49.73 -102.92
N PRO A 71 70.71 49.85 -102.91
CA PRO A 71 71.44 50.72 -103.83
C PRO A 71 71.14 50.47 -105.32
N VAL A 72 70.84 49.22 -105.70
CA VAL A 72 70.49 48.83 -107.07
C VAL A 72 69.11 49.38 -107.44
N ILE A 73 68.14 49.32 -106.54
CA ILE A 73 66.81 49.93 -106.76
C ILE A 73 66.92 51.45 -106.91
N ARG A 74 67.82 52.09 -106.15
CA ARG A 74 68.08 53.54 -106.24
C ARG A 74 68.81 53.97 -107.51
N SER A 75 69.57 53.08 -108.15
CA SER A 75 70.30 53.41 -109.38
C SER A 75 69.37 53.70 -110.57
N MET A 76 68.10 53.28 -110.46
CA MET A 76 67.08 53.36 -111.52
C MET A 76 67.50 52.65 -112.83
N ASN A 77 68.51 51.77 -112.78
CA ASN A 77 68.91 50.93 -113.90
C ASN A 77 67.97 49.73 -114.04
N THR A 78 67.09 49.77 -115.04
CA THR A 78 66.02 48.78 -115.20
C THR A 78 66.51 47.34 -115.37
N ILE A 79 67.71 47.09 -115.90
CA ILE A 79 68.23 45.74 -116.12
C ILE A 79 68.68 45.12 -114.79
N GLU A 80 69.46 45.86 -114.00
CA GLU A 80 69.97 45.40 -112.70
C GLU A 80 68.83 45.26 -111.69
N ILE A 81 67.89 46.22 -111.70
CA ILE A 81 66.71 46.20 -110.84
C ILE A 81 65.85 44.97 -111.11
N LYS A 82 65.63 44.59 -112.39
CA LYS A 82 64.78 43.44 -112.72
C LYS A 82 65.25 42.17 -111.99
N LYS A 83 66.57 41.93 -111.95
CA LYS A 83 67.16 40.76 -111.30
C LYS A 83 66.94 40.76 -109.79
N VAL A 84 67.14 41.91 -109.13
CA VAL A 84 66.91 42.05 -107.68
C VAL A 84 65.43 41.84 -107.34
N LEU A 85 64.52 42.37 -108.15
CA LEU A 85 63.09 42.18 -107.94
C LEU A 85 62.65 40.73 -108.19
N GLU A 86 63.23 40.03 -109.17
CA GLU A 86 63.01 38.60 -109.43
C GLU A 86 63.45 37.72 -108.25
N GLU A 87 64.64 37.98 -107.68
CA GLU A 87 65.13 37.28 -106.49
C GLU A 87 64.24 37.56 -105.27
N ALA A 88 63.81 38.80 -105.07
CA ALA A 88 62.90 39.15 -103.98
C ALA A 88 61.53 38.47 -104.09
N LEU A 89 61.01 38.29 -105.31
CA LEU A 89 59.76 37.56 -105.54
C LEU A 89 59.87 36.07 -105.15
N GLN A 90 61.05 35.45 -105.25
CA GLN A 90 61.24 34.06 -104.80
C GLN A 90 61.14 33.93 -103.28
N VAL A 91 61.54 34.97 -102.53
CA VAL A 91 61.51 34.98 -101.07
C VAL A 91 60.17 35.45 -100.51
N SER A 92 59.43 36.27 -101.27
CA SER A 92 58.08 36.74 -100.92
C SER A 92 57.04 36.31 -101.98
N PRO A 93 56.70 35.00 -102.05
CA PRO A 93 55.79 34.44 -103.05
C PRO A 93 54.35 34.98 -102.95
N GLU A 94 54.01 35.67 -101.86
CA GLU A 94 52.72 36.33 -101.64
C GLU A 94 52.47 37.43 -102.67
N PHE A 95 53.52 38.08 -103.19
CA PHE A 95 53.44 39.06 -104.27
C PHE A 95 53.36 38.40 -105.65
N LYS A 96 52.50 37.38 -105.82
CA LYS A 96 52.41 36.55 -107.03
C LYS A 96 52.28 37.33 -108.35
N SER A 97 51.72 38.55 -108.30
CA SER A 97 51.65 39.46 -109.46
C SER A 97 52.94 40.25 -109.71
N GLY A 98 54.01 39.96 -108.98
CA GLY A 98 55.32 40.61 -109.06
C GLY A 98 55.46 41.86 -108.20
N ILE A 99 56.71 42.19 -107.90
CA ILE A 99 57.14 43.44 -107.29
C ILE A 99 57.50 44.41 -108.42
N VAL A 100 57.05 45.65 -108.32
CA VAL A 100 57.14 46.65 -109.40
C VAL A 100 57.73 47.94 -108.86
N LEU A 101 58.68 48.51 -109.59
CA LEU A 101 59.15 49.87 -109.37
C LEU A 101 58.49 50.82 -110.36
N THR A 102 57.94 51.91 -109.83
CA THR A 102 57.24 52.96 -110.57
C THR A 102 57.98 54.27 -110.41
N ASN A 103 58.18 55.03 -111.48
CA ASN A 103 58.81 56.34 -111.41
C ASN A 103 57.86 57.41 -110.82
N THR A 104 58.32 58.65 -110.68
CA THR A 104 57.53 59.77 -110.12
C THR A 104 56.40 60.29 -111.02
N SER A 105 56.34 59.89 -112.30
CA SER A 105 55.22 60.23 -113.19
C SER A 105 54.09 59.20 -113.20
N GLY A 106 54.23 58.15 -112.38
CA GLY A 106 53.26 57.06 -112.25
C GLY A 106 53.39 55.97 -113.30
N MET A 107 54.43 56.00 -114.13
CA MET A 107 54.71 54.93 -115.08
C MET A 107 55.55 53.84 -114.41
N GLN A 108 55.06 52.59 -114.45
CA GLN A 108 55.85 51.43 -114.03
C GLN A 108 57.03 51.27 -114.98
N ILE A 109 58.24 51.16 -114.43
CA ILE A 109 59.49 51.14 -115.21
C ILE A 109 60.16 49.77 -115.23
N VAL A 110 59.98 48.97 -114.17
CA VAL A 110 60.53 47.62 -114.09
C VAL A 110 59.74 46.78 -113.11
N ARG A 111 59.63 45.48 -113.37
CA ARG A 111 58.95 44.52 -112.52
C ARG A 111 59.67 43.17 -112.50
N SER A 112 59.46 42.41 -111.43
CA SER A 112 60.05 41.09 -111.21
C SER A 112 59.52 39.95 -112.11
N GLY A 113 58.76 40.23 -113.17
CA GLY A 113 58.14 39.20 -114.01
C GLY A 113 57.75 39.73 -115.38
N ASP A 114 57.15 38.89 -116.23
CA ASP A 114 56.95 39.22 -117.65
C ASP A 114 55.61 39.94 -117.97
N GLY A 115 54.98 40.52 -116.95
CA GLY A 115 53.71 41.22 -117.12
C GLY A 115 53.87 42.62 -117.72
N THR A 116 52.78 43.18 -118.24
CA THR A 116 52.79 44.53 -118.83
C THR A 116 53.05 45.60 -117.76
N LEU A 117 53.79 46.64 -118.15
CA LEU A 117 53.99 47.84 -117.34
C LEU A 117 52.84 48.80 -117.60
N ASN A 118 52.19 49.28 -116.54
CA ASN A 118 51.00 50.13 -116.62
C ASN A 118 51.26 51.49 -115.99
N ASN A 119 50.48 52.49 -116.39
CA ASN A 119 50.41 53.76 -115.67
C ASN A 119 49.44 53.63 -114.49
N ILE A 120 49.91 53.98 -113.30
CA ILE A 120 49.19 53.88 -112.03
C ILE A 120 49.08 55.22 -111.31
N SER A 121 49.33 56.34 -112.00
CA SER A 121 49.19 57.70 -111.45
C SER A 121 47.78 57.98 -110.89
N ASP A 122 46.77 57.27 -111.40
CA ASP A 122 45.37 57.34 -110.95
C ASP A 122 45.10 56.59 -109.64
N ARG A 123 46.03 55.76 -109.17
CA ARG A 123 45.82 54.92 -107.98
C ARG A 123 46.19 55.66 -106.70
N GLN A 124 45.26 55.69 -105.74
CA GLN A 124 45.44 56.38 -104.46
C GLN A 124 46.67 55.88 -103.68
N PHE A 125 46.90 54.56 -103.62
CA PHE A 125 48.04 54.00 -102.87
C PHE A 125 49.40 54.50 -103.41
N TYR A 126 49.49 54.74 -104.73
CA TYR A 126 50.70 55.25 -105.37
C TYR A 126 50.92 56.73 -105.00
N GLN A 127 49.86 57.53 -105.06
CA GLN A 127 49.90 58.94 -104.65
C GLN A 127 50.26 59.09 -103.17
N ASP A 128 49.71 58.22 -102.33
CA ASP A 128 49.99 58.17 -100.89
C ASP A 128 51.47 57.87 -100.60
N ALA A 129 52.06 56.90 -101.32
CA ALA A 129 53.47 56.59 -101.19
C ALA A 129 54.35 57.73 -101.73
N LEU A 130 53.98 58.33 -102.87
CA LEU A 130 54.69 59.47 -103.46
C LEU A 130 54.64 60.74 -102.59
N ASN A 131 53.59 60.88 -101.76
CA ASN A 131 53.47 61.94 -100.76
C ASN A 131 54.25 61.65 -99.46
N GLY A 132 55.05 60.58 -99.43
CA GLY A 132 55.96 60.28 -98.33
C GLY A 132 55.40 59.37 -97.24
N LYS A 133 54.24 58.74 -97.42
CA LYS A 133 53.80 57.68 -96.50
C LYS A 133 54.75 56.49 -96.62
N ALA A 134 55.45 56.18 -95.53
CA ALA A 134 56.49 55.14 -95.51
C ALA A 134 55.94 53.71 -95.66
N GLU A 135 54.69 53.48 -95.31
CA GLU A 135 53.95 52.22 -95.48
C GLU A 135 52.58 52.55 -96.03
N VAL A 136 52.23 51.95 -97.17
CA VAL A 136 50.90 52.10 -97.75
C VAL A 136 50.33 50.74 -98.04
N ILE A 137 49.13 50.48 -97.49
CA ILE A 137 48.31 49.33 -97.80
C ILE A 137 47.11 49.86 -98.56
N SER A 138 46.88 49.38 -99.78
CA SER A 138 45.74 49.84 -100.57
C SER A 138 44.42 49.30 -100.04
N GLU A 139 43.32 49.96 -100.41
CA GLU A 139 42.02 49.31 -100.40
C GLU A 139 42.04 48.05 -101.30
N ILE A 140 41.01 47.21 -101.20
CA ILE A 140 40.88 46.09 -102.13
C ILE A 140 40.53 46.63 -103.52
N LEU A 141 41.42 46.39 -104.48
CA LEU A 141 41.34 46.90 -105.85
C LEU A 141 41.23 45.74 -106.83
N VAL A 142 40.66 46.00 -108.01
CA VAL A 142 40.77 45.09 -109.14
C VAL A 142 42.10 45.34 -109.85
N SER A 143 42.92 44.30 -109.95
CA SER A 143 44.20 44.33 -110.67
C SER A 143 43.99 44.69 -112.14
N LYS A 144 44.65 45.74 -112.63
CA LYS A 144 44.62 46.10 -114.06
C LYS A 144 45.23 45.01 -114.95
N GLN A 145 46.00 44.08 -114.36
CA GLN A 145 46.65 42.98 -115.06
C GLN A 145 45.85 41.69 -115.02
N SER A 146 45.48 41.20 -113.84
CA SER A 146 44.85 39.88 -113.68
C SER A 146 43.33 39.94 -113.62
N GLY A 147 42.73 41.12 -113.41
CA GLY A 147 41.30 41.27 -113.15
C GLY A 147 40.84 40.73 -111.79
N GLN A 148 41.77 40.21 -110.96
CA GLN A 148 41.48 39.69 -109.64
C GLN A 148 41.47 40.78 -108.58
N LEU A 149 40.81 40.50 -107.45
CA LEU A 149 40.86 41.34 -106.25
C LEU A 149 42.23 41.22 -105.59
N ILE A 150 42.90 42.35 -105.44
CA ILE A 150 44.23 42.46 -104.85
C ILE A 150 44.25 43.53 -103.78
N THR A 151 45.14 43.38 -102.81
CA THR A 151 45.65 44.49 -102.00
C THR A 151 47.08 44.78 -102.40
N VAL A 152 47.48 46.05 -102.42
CA VAL A 152 48.82 46.48 -102.82
C VAL A 152 49.53 47.05 -101.61
N LEU A 153 50.71 46.51 -101.34
CA LEU A 153 51.67 47.09 -100.40
C LEU A 153 52.62 47.97 -101.20
N ALA A 154 52.85 49.20 -100.75
CA ALA A 154 53.73 50.14 -101.43
C ALA A 154 54.60 50.93 -100.44
N ALA A 155 55.82 51.22 -100.87
CA ALA A 155 56.79 52.02 -100.15
C ALA A 155 57.51 53.00 -101.10
N PRO A 156 57.76 54.26 -100.68
CA PRO A 156 58.53 55.21 -101.47
C PRO A 156 60.01 54.82 -101.53
N VAL A 157 60.62 55.03 -102.70
CA VAL A 157 62.05 54.90 -102.95
C VAL A 157 62.67 56.29 -102.93
N TYR A 158 63.62 56.50 -102.03
CA TYR A 158 64.35 57.77 -101.90
C TYR A 158 65.73 57.65 -102.56
N ASP A 159 66.23 58.74 -103.16
CA ASP A 159 67.57 58.81 -103.74
C ASP A 159 68.69 58.53 -102.73
N HIS A 160 68.54 59.00 -101.49
CA HIS A 160 69.33 58.67 -100.32
C HIS A 160 68.45 58.69 -99.06
N PRO A 161 68.88 58.10 -97.93
CA PRO A 161 68.09 58.14 -96.69
C PRO A 161 67.74 59.58 -96.30
N GLY A 162 66.44 59.93 -96.31
CA GLY A 162 65.93 61.28 -96.02
C GLY A 162 65.87 62.26 -97.20
N GLY A 163 66.20 61.81 -98.42
CA GLY A 163 66.25 62.63 -99.63
C GLY A 163 64.92 62.77 -100.37
N LYS A 164 64.96 62.96 -101.69
CA LYS A 164 63.75 63.11 -102.53
C LYS A 164 63.24 61.75 -103.00
N ILE A 165 61.91 61.61 -103.10
CA ILE A 165 61.28 60.40 -103.62
C ILE A 165 61.52 60.35 -105.14
N ILE A 166 62.16 59.28 -105.61
CA ILE A 166 62.50 59.05 -107.01
C ILE A 166 61.64 57.96 -107.66
N GLY A 167 60.88 57.22 -106.85
CA GLY A 167 59.94 56.22 -107.31
C GLY A 167 59.16 55.59 -106.16
N VAL A 168 58.30 54.64 -106.49
CA VAL A 168 57.53 53.84 -105.54
C VAL A 168 57.72 52.38 -105.89
N ILE A 169 58.16 51.58 -104.92
CA ILE A 169 58.19 50.13 -105.03
C ILE A 169 56.91 49.56 -104.44
N GLN A 170 56.31 48.61 -105.15
CA GLN A 170 55.04 48.02 -104.75
C GLN A 170 55.01 46.52 -104.99
N GLY A 171 54.23 45.81 -104.19
CA GLY A 171 53.92 44.40 -104.37
C GLY A 171 52.41 44.18 -104.23
N SER A 172 51.82 43.45 -105.18
CA SER A 172 50.38 43.14 -105.17
C SER A 172 50.13 41.75 -104.62
N MET A 173 49.33 41.65 -103.56
CA MET A 173 48.89 40.41 -102.94
C MET A 173 47.47 40.05 -103.39
N ASP A 174 47.26 38.80 -103.79
CA ASP A 174 45.94 38.29 -104.18
C ASP A 174 45.09 37.99 -102.93
N VAL A 175 43.87 38.51 -102.91
CA VAL A 175 42.90 38.26 -101.83
C VAL A 175 42.54 36.78 -101.72
N THR A 176 42.70 35.99 -102.78
CA THR A 176 42.47 34.54 -102.79
C THR A 176 43.29 33.82 -101.71
N LYS A 177 44.50 34.31 -101.41
CA LYS A 177 45.33 33.74 -100.32
C LYS A 177 44.71 33.96 -98.95
N LEU A 178 44.05 35.10 -98.75
CA LEU A 178 43.30 35.38 -97.53
C LEU A 178 42.04 34.50 -97.44
N ILE A 179 41.39 34.20 -98.56
CA ILE A 179 40.25 33.27 -98.63
C ILE A 179 40.66 31.85 -98.22
N GLU A 180 41.74 31.30 -98.81
CA GLU A 180 42.29 29.99 -98.44
C GLU A 180 42.63 29.93 -96.95
N PHE A 181 43.21 31.02 -96.44
CA PHE A 181 43.60 31.14 -95.04
C PHE A 181 42.40 31.08 -94.09
N VAL A 182 41.37 31.92 -94.30
CA VAL A 182 40.18 31.88 -93.45
C VAL A 182 39.41 30.56 -93.59
N GLN A 183 39.49 29.90 -94.75
CA GLN A 183 38.94 28.56 -94.95
C GLN A 183 39.64 27.50 -94.11
N GLN A 184 40.96 27.54 -94.01
CA GLN A 184 41.72 26.61 -93.17
C GLN A 184 41.48 26.84 -91.66
N ARG A 185 41.19 28.07 -91.26
CA ARG A 185 40.91 28.45 -89.86
C ARG A 185 39.46 28.23 -89.44
N SER A 186 38.55 28.13 -90.40
CA SER A 186 37.14 27.80 -90.15
C SER A 186 36.96 26.31 -89.86
N LYS A 187 37.18 25.89 -88.61
CA LYS A 187 37.09 24.50 -88.13
C LYS A 187 36.08 24.38 -86.97
N ASP A 188 35.65 23.16 -86.69
CA ASP A 188 34.79 22.82 -85.55
C ASP A 188 33.48 23.64 -85.46
N GLY A 189 32.91 23.95 -86.62
CA GLY A 189 31.66 24.72 -86.74
C GLY A 189 31.83 26.24 -86.60
N ALA A 190 33.04 26.73 -86.33
CA ALA A 190 33.36 28.16 -86.38
C ALA A 190 33.69 28.61 -87.81
N THR A 191 33.21 29.79 -88.19
CA THR A 191 33.40 30.42 -89.49
C THR A 191 34.19 31.71 -89.29
N VAL A 192 35.40 31.78 -89.84
CA VAL A 192 36.25 32.96 -89.81
C VAL A 192 36.06 33.74 -91.11
N PHE A 193 35.91 35.06 -91.03
CA PHE A 193 35.84 35.91 -92.22
C PHE A 193 36.43 37.29 -91.95
N VAL A 194 36.76 38.01 -93.03
CA VAL A 194 37.42 39.32 -92.97
C VAL A 194 36.67 40.31 -93.84
N ALA A 195 36.44 41.52 -93.33
CA ALA A 195 35.87 42.65 -94.06
C ALA A 195 36.82 43.86 -94.06
N ASP A 196 36.67 44.75 -95.04
CA ASP A 196 37.48 45.98 -95.14
C ASP A 196 36.92 47.11 -94.28
N GLU A 197 37.62 48.25 -94.27
CA GLU A 197 37.24 49.45 -93.53
C GLU A 197 35.91 50.07 -93.99
N LYS A 198 35.39 49.67 -95.16
CA LYS A 198 34.08 50.08 -95.68
C LYS A 198 32.98 49.10 -95.31
N GLY A 199 33.31 48.06 -94.52
CA GLY A 199 32.39 47.00 -94.14
C GLY A 199 32.12 45.99 -95.25
N LYS A 200 32.92 45.96 -96.32
CA LYS A 200 32.73 45.00 -97.42
C LYS A 200 33.55 43.74 -97.19
N LEU A 201 32.93 42.59 -97.39
CA LEU A 201 33.57 41.29 -97.21
C LEU A 201 34.78 41.13 -98.15
N ILE A 202 35.93 40.72 -97.60
CA ILE A 202 37.18 40.47 -98.30
C ILE A 202 37.39 38.96 -98.46
N ALA A 203 37.21 38.21 -97.37
CA ALA A 203 37.47 36.77 -97.35
C ALA A 203 36.46 36.03 -96.48
N HIS A 204 35.96 34.90 -96.98
CA HIS A 204 35.00 34.05 -96.27
C HIS A 204 35.12 32.60 -96.77
N PRO A 205 35.02 31.57 -95.90
CA PRO A 205 35.32 30.17 -96.23
C PRO A 205 34.39 29.56 -97.28
N THR A 206 33.11 29.98 -97.31
CA THR A 206 32.09 29.40 -98.20
C THR A 206 31.48 30.38 -99.19
N ILE A 207 31.88 31.66 -99.19
CA ILE A 207 31.30 32.68 -100.08
C ILE A 207 32.35 33.04 -101.11
N GLN A 208 32.04 32.83 -102.39
CA GLN A 208 33.00 33.04 -103.47
C GLN A 208 33.01 34.51 -103.88
N LEU A 209 34.18 35.16 -103.76
CA LEU A 209 34.36 36.60 -103.98
C LEU A 209 35.33 36.83 -105.14
N SER A 210 34.83 36.75 -106.36
CA SER A 210 35.66 36.82 -107.57
C SER A 210 35.75 38.23 -108.15
N LYS A 211 34.70 39.04 -108.00
CA LYS A 211 34.61 40.43 -108.49
C LYS A 211 34.26 41.40 -107.35
N ALA A 212 34.48 42.69 -107.58
CA ALA A 212 34.17 43.73 -106.61
C ALA A 212 32.67 43.82 -106.25
N GLU A 213 31.79 43.43 -107.19
CA GLU A 213 30.33 43.39 -107.02
C GLU A 213 29.86 42.22 -106.13
N ASP A 214 30.64 41.15 -106.02
CA ASP A 214 30.30 39.95 -105.24
C ASP A 214 30.50 40.16 -103.73
N ARG A 215 31.16 41.27 -103.35
CA ARG A 215 31.51 41.60 -101.96
C ARG A 215 30.27 42.05 -101.20
N ILE A 216 29.83 41.22 -100.27
CA ILE A 216 28.70 41.49 -99.38
C ILE A 216 29.01 42.72 -98.51
N ASP A 217 28.05 43.63 -98.44
CA ASP A 217 28.10 44.81 -97.58
C ASP A 217 27.57 44.47 -96.19
N LEU A 218 28.48 44.49 -95.21
CA LEU A 218 28.21 44.26 -93.80
C LEU A 218 28.19 45.58 -93.00
N SER A 219 28.32 46.75 -93.64
CA SER A 219 28.39 48.05 -92.95
C SER A 219 27.18 48.37 -92.06
N GLN A 220 26.03 47.76 -92.35
CA GLN A 220 24.79 47.98 -91.60
C GLN A 220 24.65 47.12 -90.34
N THR A 221 25.48 46.07 -90.16
CA THR A 221 25.40 45.21 -88.99
C THR A 221 25.94 45.92 -87.75
N GLU A 222 25.38 45.58 -86.59
CA GLU A 222 25.75 46.20 -85.31
C GLU A 222 27.22 45.93 -84.96
N PHE A 223 27.70 44.71 -85.19
CA PHE A 223 29.09 44.36 -84.95
C PHE A 223 30.06 45.11 -85.84
N MET A 224 29.71 45.38 -87.11
CA MET A 224 30.60 46.08 -88.03
C MET A 224 30.74 47.54 -87.63
N LYS A 225 29.64 48.18 -87.19
CA LYS A 225 29.65 49.55 -86.65
C LYS A 225 30.54 49.65 -85.40
N ASP A 226 30.43 48.68 -84.49
CA ASP A 226 31.23 48.66 -83.27
C ASP A 226 32.71 48.36 -83.55
N ALA A 227 32.99 47.40 -84.44
CA ALA A 227 34.35 47.07 -84.86
C ALA A 227 35.07 48.25 -85.53
N LEU A 228 34.37 48.99 -86.41
CA LEU A 228 34.92 50.15 -87.09
C LEU A 228 35.17 51.33 -86.14
N ALA A 229 34.41 51.45 -85.05
CA ALA A 229 34.66 52.40 -83.97
C ALA A 229 35.93 52.06 -83.15
N GLY A 230 36.57 50.91 -83.43
CA GLY A 230 37.80 50.45 -82.76
C GLY A 230 37.56 49.50 -81.59
N ASN A 231 36.31 49.11 -81.35
CA ASN A 231 35.96 48.18 -80.28
C ASN A 231 36.17 46.72 -80.74
N LYS A 232 36.35 45.85 -79.75
CA LYS A 232 36.32 44.40 -79.92
C LYS A 232 35.23 43.85 -79.03
N GLY A 233 34.54 42.82 -79.49
CA GLY A 233 33.43 42.26 -78.74
C GLY A 233 32.83 41.04 -79.40
N SER A 234 31.74 40.59 -78.80
CA SER A 234 30.93 39.49 -79.34
C SER A 234 29.47 39.88 -79.29
N VAL A 235 28.73 39.56 -80.34
CA VAL A 235 27.29 39.82 -80.39
C VAL A 235 26.59 38.61 -80.98
N GLU A 236 25.38 38.39 -80.50
CA GLU A 236 24.50 37.38 -81.07
C GLU A 236 23.68 38.02 -82.18
N MET A 237 23.74 37.46 -83.38
CA MET A 237 23.05 38.02 -84.54
C MET A 237 22.58 36.92 -85.49
N ALA A 238 21.82 37.31 -86.52
CA ALA A 238 21.63 36.46 -87.69
C ALA A 238 22.76 36.69 -88.69
N ASN A 239 23.48 35.64 -89.07
CA ASN A 239 24.48 35.73 -90.13
C ASN A 239 23.80 35.91 -91.52
N PRO A 240 24.56 36.12 -92.60
CA PRO A 240 24.00 36.24 -93.95
C PRO A 240 23.18 35.02 -94.43
N LYS A 241 23.38 33.84 -93.81
CA LYS A 241 22.59 32.62 -94.06
C LYS A 241 21.29 32.56 -93.23
N ARG A 242 20.97 33.61 -92.45
CA ARG A 242 19.84 33.70 -91.49
C ARG A 242 19.93 32.72 -90.31
N GLU A 243 21.13 32.24 -89.99
CA GLU A 243 21.37 31.42 -88.80
C GLU A 243 21.69 32.31 -87.61
N ARG A 244 21.13 31.98 -86.43
CA ARG A 244 21.55 32.64 -85.18
C ARG A 244 22.95 32.20 -84.84
N VAL A 245 23.86 33.15 -84.81
CA VAL A 245 25.27 32.92 -84.53
C VAL A 245 25.74 33.85 -83.41
N ILE A 246 26.82 33.45 -82.74
CA ILE A 246 27.61 34.34 -81.90
C ILE A 246 28.82 34.76 -82.71
N THR A 247 28.89 36.04 -83.07
CA THR A 247 30.00 36.61 -83.85
C THR A 247 30.91 37.39 -82.92
N SER A 248 32.17 36.99 -82.84
CA SER A 248 33.23 37.76 -82.20
C SER A 248 34.03 38.50 -83.25
N TYR A 249 34.43 39.72 -82.96
CA TYR A 249 35.07 40.61 -83.94
C TYR A 249 36.12 41.49 -83.29
N LEU A 250 37.09 41.89 -84.10
CA LEU A 250 38.11 42.87 -83.76
C LEU A 250 38.62 43.58 -85.02
N ARG A 251 39.15 44.80 -84.84
CA ARG A 251 39.82 45.56 -85.90
C ARG A 251 41.32 45.34 -85.90
N ASN A 252 41.84 44.87 -87.04
CA ASN A 252 43.27 44.74 -87.28
C ASN A 252 43.92 46.12 -87.35
N GLN A 253 44.96 46.33 -86.55
CA GLN A 253 45.62 47.64 -86.44
C GLN A 253 46.53 47.97 -87.63
N ALA A 254 47.03 46.97 -88.35
CA ALA A 254 47.93 47.18 -89.48
C ALA A 254 47.14 47.53 -90.76
N THR A 255 46.06 46.80 -91.05
CA THR A 255 45.29 46.96 -92.30
C THR A 255 43.99 47.72 -92.14
N GLY A 256 43.51 47.89 -90.91
CA GLY A 256 42.18 48.41 -90.61
C GLY A 256 41.03 47.42 -90.84
N TRP A 257 41.33 46.20 -91.33
CA TRP A 257 40.32 45.18 -91.64
C TRP A 257 39.67 44.61 -90.38
N ILE A 258 38.40 44.22 -90.49
CA ILE A 258 37.65 43.61 -89.40
C ILE A 258 37.75 42.09 -89.54
N VAL A 259 38.39 41.45 -88.57
CA VAL A 259 38.47 40.00 -88.47
C VAL A 259 37.33 39.52 -87.57
N SER A 260 36.54 38.57 -88.08
CA SER A 260 35.37 38.06 -87.38
C SER A 260 35.35 36.55 -87.37
N THR A 261 34.87 35.98 -86.26
CA THR A 261 34.61 34.54 -86.09
C THR A 261 33.19 34.35 -85.61
N GLU A 262 32.39 33.58 -86.34
CA GLU A 262 31.02 33.24 -85.96
C GLU A 262 30.83 31.74 -85.71
N VAL A 263 29.99 31.38 -84.73
CA VAL A 263 29.57 29.99 -84.47
C VAL A 263 28.05 29.92 -84.34
N PRO A 264 27.36 28.90 -84.92
CA PRO A 264 25.92 28.71 -84.75
C PRO A 264 25.51 28.48 -83.30
N LEU A 265 24.47 29.17 -82.84
CA LEU A 265 23.94 29.02 -81.48
C LEU A 265 23.45 27.59 -81.21
N SER A 266 22.92 26.91 -82.22
CA SER A 266 22.48 25.51 -82.12
C SER A 266 23.61 24.55 -81.73
N LEU A 267 24.85 24.84 -82.12
CA LEU A 267 26.03 24.04 -81.75
C LEU A 267 26.44 24.28 -80.29
N VAL A 268 26.29 25.52 -79.81
CA VAL A 268 26.52 25.90 -78.41
C VAL A 268 25.48 25.25 -77.51
N GLU A 269 24.21 25.30 -77.90
CA GLU A 269 23.10 24.66 -77.17
C GLU A 269 23.24 23.13 -77.14
N ALA A 270 23.71 22.51 -78.23
CA ALA A 270 23.97 21.07 -78.30
C ALA A 270 24.99 20.59 -77.25
N GLY A 271 25.96 21.43 -76.86
CA GLY A 271 26.93 21.14 -75.80
C GLY A 271 26.29 21.00 -74.42
N GLY A 272 25.32 21.87 -74.10
CA GLY A 272 24.64 21.90 -72.78
C GLY A 272 23.73 20.69 -72.51
N TRP A 273 23.22 20.02 -73.55
CA TRP A 273 22.30 18.88 -73.38
C TRP A 273 22.96 17.64 -72.76
N LYS A 274 24.25 17.40 -73.03
CA LYS A 274 24.97 16.24 -72.47
C LYS A 274 25.13 16.36 -70.95
N GLU A 275 25.44 17.55 -70.45
CA GLU A 275 25.61 17.81 -69.01
C GLU A 275 24.26 17.88 -68.26
N THR A 276 23.20 18.34 -68.94
CA THR A 276 21.84 18.44 -68.38
C THR A 276 21.20 17.07 -68.12
N ILE A 277 21.43 16.09 -69.00
CA ILE A 277 20.89 14.72 -68.84
C ILE A 277 21.50 14.04 -67.60
N PHE A 278 22.81 14.19 -67.38
CA PHE A 278 23.51 13.57 -66.26
C PHE A 278 23.01 14.10 -64.90
N SER A 279 22.85 15.42 -64.76
CA SER A 279 22.33 16.04 -63.53
C SER A 279 20.87 15.69 -63.24
N THR A 280 20.05 15.49 -64.27
CA THR A 280 18.63 15.10 -64.12
C THR A 280 18.46 13.65 -63.64
N VAL A 281 19.28 12.71 -64.16
CA VAL A 281 19.25 11.30 -63.71
C VAL A 281 19.71 11.19 -62.25
N PHE A 282 20.73 11.96 -61.86
CA PHE A 282 21.22 11.99 -60.48
C PHE A 282 20.14 12.48 -59.50
N LEU A 283 19.38 13.52 -59.85
CA LEU A 283 18.26 14.01 -59.04
C LEU A 283 17.20 12.94 -58.79
N LEU A 284 16.81 12.18 -59.83
CA LEU A 284 15.80 11.13 -59.71
C LEU A 284 16.23 10.01 -58.76
N ILE A 285 17.51 9.61 -58.81
CA ILE A 285 18.05 8.58 -57.91
C ILE A 285 18.01 9.06 -56.45
N VAL A 286 18.45 10.29 -56.18
CA VAL A 286 18.44 10.86 -54.83
C VAL A 286 17.00 10.98 -54.29
N LEU A 287 16.04 11.37 -55.13
CA LEU A 287 14.63 11.48 -54.75
C LEU A 287 14.04 10.13 -54.33
N VAL A 288 14.34 9.05 -55.06
CA VAL A 288 13.91 7.69 -54.72
C VAL A 288 14.49 7.25 -53.37
N ILE A 289 15.77 7.53 -53.12
CA ILE A 289 16.44 7.20 -51.84
C ILE A 289 15.77 7.93 -50.68
N VAL A 290 15.48 9.24 -50.84
CA VAL A 290 14.80 10.05 -49.81
C VAL A 290 13.42 9.48 -49.48
N ILE A 291 12.65 9.06 -50.49
CA ILE A 291 11.32 8.44 -50.30
C ILE A 291 11.44 7.14 -49.49
N VAL A 292 12.37 6.26 -49.85
CA VAL A 292 12.57 4.97 -49.17
C VAL A 292 12.96 5.17 -47.70
N VAL A 293 13.92 6.06 -47.44
CA VAL A 293 14.38 6.37 -46.07
C VAL A 293 13.27 6.98 -45.23
N ALA A 294 12.51 7.95 -45.78
CA ALA A 294 11.39 8.57 -45.07
C ALA A 294 10.31 7.54 -44.66
N VAL A 295 10.02 6.57 -45.53
CA VAL A 295 9.05 5.50 -45.24
C VAL A 295 9.57 4.54 -44.16
N ILE A 296 10.86 4.17 -44.19
CA ILE A 296 11.47 3.29 -43.18
C ILE A 296 11.45 3.94 -41.80
N VAL A 297 11.89 5.19 -41.69
CA VAL A 297 11.93 5.95 -40.43
C VAL A 297 10.52 6.14 -39.87
N ALA A 298 9.55 6.54 -40.72
CA ALA A 298 8.17 6.70 -40.29
C ALA A 298 7.56 5.39 -39.78
N ARG A 299 7.87 4.24 -40.40
CA ARG A 299 7.38 2.93 -39.93
C ARG A 299 8.04 2.49 -38.62
N LYS A 300 9.37 2.68 -38.49
CA LYS A 300 10.11 2.32 -37.27
C LYS A 300 9.65 3.13 -36.05
N ALA A 301 9.36 4.41 -36.22
CA ALA A 301 8.92 5.28 -35.14
C ALA A 301 7.45 5.05 -34.73
N THR A 302 6.55 4.82 -35.70
CA THR A 302 5.10 4.80 -35.39
C THR A 302 4.54 3.44 -35.00
N LYS A 303 5.15 2.32 -35.41
CA LYS A 303 4.66 0.99 -35.04
C LYS A 303 4.71 0.74 -33.51
N PRO A 304 5.81 1.01 -32.79
CA PRO A 304 5.85 0.80 -31.35
C PRO A 304 4.90 1.74 -30.58
N ILE A 305 4.67 2.97 -31.07
CA ILE A 305 3.70 3.91 -30.48
C ILE A 305 2.28 3.36 -30.56
N LEU A 306 1.92 2.70 -31.67
CA LEU A 306 0.64 2.02 -31.83
C LEU A 306 0.50 0.82 -30.89
N GLU A 307 1.55 -0.01 -30.77
CA GLU A 307 1.57 -1.14 -29.83
C GLU A 307 1.42 -0.65 -28.36
N ILE A 308 2.08 0.45 -27.99
CA ILE A 308 1.92 1.11 -26.68
C ILE A 308 0.50 1.63 -26.49
N SER A 309 -0.08 2.28 -27.51
CA SER A 309 -1.46 2.79 -27.46
C SER A 309 -2.48 1.65 -27.28
N GLU A 310 -2.34 0.55 -28.02
CA GLU A 310 -3.21 -0.63 -27.90
C GLU A 310 -3.08 -1.32 -26.54
N MET A 311 -1.86 -1.41 -26.00
CA MET A 311 -1.65 -1.91 -24.64
C MET A 311 -2.31 -1.01 -23.61
N THR A 312 -2.15 0.30 -23.72
CA THR A 312 -2.76 1.27 -22.80
C THR A 312 -4.29 1.21 -22.86
N GLN A 313 -4.86 1.00 -24.06
CA GLN A 313 -6.30 0.77 -24.25
C GLN A 313 -6.75 -0.53 -23.57
N SER A 314 -5.93 -1.59 -23.65
CA SER A 314 -6.20 -2.87 -22.99
C SER A 314 -6.17 -2.74 -21.47
N ILE A 315 -5.20 -1.99 -20.92
CA ILE A 315 -5.10 -1.68 -19.49
C ILE A 315 -6.34 -0.89 -19.03
N ALA A 316 -6.81 0.08 -19.82
CA ALA A 316 -7.97 0.91 -19.48
C ALA A 316 -9.28 0.12 -19.34
N VAL A 317 -9.41 -1.03 -20.00
CA VAL A 317 -10.55 -1.95 -19.87
C VAL A 317 -10.28 -3.10 -18.88
N GLY A 318 -9.21 -3.01 -18.08
CA GLY A 318 -8.88 -3.98 -17.05
C GLY A 318 -8.07 -5.20 -17.54
N ASN A 319 -7.66 -5.27 -18.81
CA ASN A 319 -6.82 -6.38 -19.28
C ASN A 319 -5.35 -6.12 -18.95
N LEU A 320 -4.87 -6.74 -17.87
CA LEU A 320 -3.50 -6.67 -17.39
C LEU A 320 -2.64 -7.85 -17.84
N THR A 321 -3.11 -8.76 -18.70
CA THR A 321 -2.33 -9.96 -19.12
C THR A 321 -1.24 -9.66 -20.17
N GLY A 322 -1.30 -8.50 -20.82
CA GLY A 322 -0.38 -8.13 -21.90
C GLY A 322 1.06 -7.85 -21.44
N LYS A 323 1.98 -7.85 -22.42
CA LYS A 323 3.37 -7.39 -22.22
C LYS A 323 3.89 -6.74 -23.50
N LEU A 324 4.49 -5.56 -23.36
CA LEU A 324 5.15 -4.87 -24.47
C LEU A 324 6.58 -5.41 -24.66
N ILE A 325 6.97 -5.67 -25.91
CA ILE A 325 8.35 -6.07 -26.24
C ILE A 325 9.17 -4.80 -26.45
N VAL A 326 10.15 -4.57 -25.59
CA VAL A 326 11.07 -3.42 -25.71
C VAL A 326 12.09 -3.71 -26.81
N ARG A 327 11.97 -3.02 -27.95
CA ARG A 327 12.82 -3.23 -29.14
C ARG A 327 13.79 -2.08 -29.44
N SER A 328 13.65 -0.96 -28.74
CA SER A 328 14.48 0.23 -28.93
C SER A 328 15.12 0.66 -27.61
N GLN A 329 16.24 1.37 -27.68
CA GLN A 329 16.91 1.98 -26.51
C GLN A 329 16.66 3.50 -26.42
N ASP A 330 15.83 4.04 -27.29
CA ASP A 330 15.40 5.44 -27.28
C ASP A 330 14.23 5.68 -26.30
N GLU A 331 13.65 6.88 -26.35
CA GLU A 331 12.52 7.32 -25.52
C GLU A 331 11.29 6.41 -25.70
N ILE A 332 11.11 5.82 -26.88
CA ILE A 332 10.02 4.88 -27.15
C ILE A 332 10.24 3.56 -26.40
N GLY A 333 11.50 3.10 -26.34
CA GLY A 333 11.90 1.96 -25.53
C GLY A 333 11.68 2.17 -24.03
N GLN A 334 12.08 3.33 -23.51
CA GLN A 334 11.86 3.71 -22.10
C GLN A 334 10.37 3.82 -21.76
N LEU A 335 9.54 4.33 -22.67
CA LEU A 335 8.09 4.37 -22.48
C LEU A 335 7.49 2.96 -22.42
N ALA A 336 7.88 2.06 -23.32
CA ALA A 336 7.43 0.66 -23.27
C ALA A 336 7.85 -0.05 -21.97
N GLN A 337 9.06 0.20 -21.48
CA GLN A 337 9.54 -0.31 -20.19
C GLN A 337 8.68 0.22 -19.03
N SER A 338 8.40 1.53 -19.02
CA SER A 338 7.59 2.18 -17.98
C SER A 338 6.16 1.64 -17.94
N ILE A 339 5.55 1.40 -19.11
CA ILE A 339 4.22 0.75 -19.20
C ILE A 339 4.26 -0.69 -18.67
N ASN A 340 5.32 -1.46 -18.96
CA ASN A 340 5.46 -2.81 -18.38
C ASN A 340 5.60 -2.75 -16.84
N SER A 341 6.39 -1.83 -16.29
CA SER A 341 6.51 -1.65 -14.84
C SER A 341 5.19 -1.22 -14.19
N MET A 342 4.40 -0.38 -14.87
CA MET A 342 3.04 -0.03 -14.44
C MET A 342 2.12 -1.25 -14.46
N LEU A 343 2.18 -2.08 -15.50
CA LEU A 343 1.44 -3.35 -15.61
C LEU A 343 1.75 -4.28 -14.43
N ASP A 344 3.03 -4.53 -14.15
CA ASP A 344 3.43 -5.40 -13.04
C ASP A 344 2.98 -4.82 -11.69
N SER A 345 3.09 -3.51 -11.50
CA SER A 345 2.61 -2.84 -10.27
C SER A 345 1.09 -2.99 -10.11
N LEU A 346 0.31 -2.79 -11.17
CA LEU A 346 -1.14 -2.98 -11.15
C LEU A 346 -1.52 -4.44 -10.89
N ARG A 347 -0.82 -5.41 -11.49
CA ARG A 347 -1.02 -6.84 -11.20
C ARG A 347 -0.79 -7.15 -9.72
N THR A 348 0.31 -6.65 -9.15
CA THR A 348 0.62 -6.84 -7.73
C THR A 348 -0.45 -6.20 -6.84
N ILE A 349 -0.94 -5.00 -7.18
CA ILE A 349 -2.02 -4.35 -6.43
C ILE A 349 -3.30 -5.20 -6.47
N VAL A 350 -3.75 -5.63 -7.66
CA VAL A 350 -4.96 -6.45 -7.80
C VAL A 350 -4.81 -7.78 -7.06
N TYR A 351 -3.66 -8.45 -7.19
CA TYR A 351 -3.37 -9.70 -6.46
C TYR A 351 -3.43 -9.51 -4.94
N ASN A 352 -2.82 -8.44 -4.42
CA ASN A 352 -2.84 -8.14 -3.00
C ASN A 352 -4.25 -7.81 -2.51
N ILE A 353 -5.04 -7.06 -3.28
CA ILE A 353 -6.45 -6.76 -2.96
C ILE A 353 -7.27 -8.05 -2.94
N GLN A 354 -7.09 -8.94 -3.93
CA GLN A 354 -7.81 -10.21 -3.99
C GLN A 354 -7.52 -11.09 -2.78
N ARG A 355 -6.24 -11.23 -2.41
CA ARG A 355 -5.81 -11.98 -1.23
C ARG A 355 -6.36 -11.36 0.05
N GLN A 356 -6.18 -10.04 0.24
CA GLN A 356 -6.66 -9.35 1.44
C GLN A 356 -8.19 -9.40 1.57
N SER A 357 -8.93 -9.28 0.46
CA SER A 357 -10.38 -9.39 0.47
C SER A 357 -10.83 -10.77 0.95
N SER A 358 -10.18 -11.83 0.44
CA SER A 358 -10.42 -13.21 0.86
C SER A 358 -10.09 -13.42 2.34
N ASP A 359 -8.97 -12.89 2.83
CA ASP A 359 -8.57 -12.98 4.23
C ASP A 359 -9.60 -12.25 5.14
N VAL A 360 -10.04 -11.04 4.76
CA VAL A 360 -11.08 -10.28 5.48
C VAL A 360 -12.40 -11.04 5.50
N SER A 361 -12.81 -11.65 4.38
CA SER A 361 -14.02 -12.47 4.30
C SER A 361 -13.94 -13.69 5.24
N GLY A 362 -12.79 -14.38 5.25
CA GLY A 362 -12.54 -15.50 6.17
C GLY A 362 -12.57 -15.09 7.64
N HIS A 363 -11.92 -13.98 7.99
CA HIS A 363 -11.94 -13.42 9.34
C HIS A 363 -13.34 -12.96 9.76
N ALA A 364 -14.12 -12.37 8.84
CA ALA A 364 -15.49 -11.94 9.07
C ALA A 364 -16.43 -13.12 9.41
N VAL A 365 -16.30 -14.24 8.67
CA VAL A 365 -17.02 -15.48 8.98
C VAL A 365 -16.61 -16.03 10.35
N GLY A 366 -15.30 -16.06 10.64
CA GLY A 366 -14.79 -16.48 11.96
C GLY A 366 -15.30 -15.60 13.10
N LEU A 367 -15.35 -14.28 12.89
CA LEU A 367 -15.87 -13.30 13.85
C LEU A 367 -17.36 -13.49 14.11
N SER A 368 -18.16 -13.69 13.05
CA SER A 368 -19.60 -13.97 13.18
C SER A 368 -19.86 -15.25 13.96
N SER A 369 -19.15 -16.34 13.64
CA SER A 369 -19.28 -17.63 14.34
C SER A 369 -18.91 -17.50 15.83
N THR A 370 -17.77 -16.86 16.11
CA THR A 370 -17.30 -16.64 17.48
C THR A 370 -18.29 -15.77 18.27
N SER A 371 -18.87 -14.75 17.65
CA SER A 371 -19.85 -13.89 18.29
C SER A 371 -21.13 -14.64 18.66
N VAL A 372 -21.63 -15.50 17.77
CA VAL A 372 -22.77 -16.39 18.06
C VAL A 372 -22.46 -17.33 19.22
N GLN A 373 -21.24 -17.89 19.27
CA GLN A 373 -20.82 -18.75 20.37
C GLN A 373 -20.75 -17.98 21.70
N ILE A 374 -20.20 -16.76 21.73
CA ILE A 374 -20.16 -15.93 22.94
C ILE A 374 -21.58 -15.55 23.38
N ALA A 375 -22.48 -15.24 22.45
CA ALA A 375 -23.89 -14.96 22.77
C ALA A 375 -24.55 -16.16 23.45
N HIS A 376 -24.31 -17.38 22.94
CA HIS A 376 -24.82 -18.61 23.58
C HIS A 376 -24.24 -18.80 24.99
N SER A 377 -22.92 -18.68 25.15
CA SER A 377 -22.29 -18.80 26.47
C SER A 377 -22.75 -17.72 27.44
N SER A 378 -23.02 -16.50 26.97
CA SER A 378 -23.58 -15.43 27.78
C SER A 378 -25.00 -15.77 28.23
N GLN A 379 -25.83 -16.36 27.36
CA GLN A 379 -27.16 -16.85 27.73
C GLN A 379 -27.10 -17.98 28.78
N GLU A 380 -26.11 -18.86 28.70
CA GLU A 380 -25.86 -19.89 29.72
C GLU A 380 -25.48 -19.25 31.06
N VAL A 381 -24.61 -18.23 31.06
CA VAL A 381 -24.26 -17.45 32.27
C VAL A 381 -25.49 -16.77 32.87
N ALA A 382 -26.34 -16.14 32.06
CA ALA A 382 -27.59 -15.53 32.53
C ALA A 382 -28.53 -16.57 33.17
N THR A 383 -28.62 -17.77 32.57
CA THR A 383 -29.42 -18.87 33.12
C THR A 383 -28.85 -19.35 34.44
N ALA A 384 -27.53 -19.55 34.53
CA ALA A 384 -26.85 -19.96 35.76
C ALA A 384 -26.99 -18.90 36.88
N ALA A 385 -26.96 -17.61 36.52
CA ALA A 385 -27.24 -16.53 37.45
C ALA A 385 -28.68 -16.60 37.97
N SER A 386 -29.68 -16.81 37.11
CA SER A 386 -31.08 -16.97 37.53
C SER A 386 -31.29 -18.17 38.47
N GLU A 387 -30.65 -19.32 38.18
CA GLU A 387 -30.66 -20.48 39.06
C GLU A 387 -29.99 -20.16 40.40
N SER A 388 -28.87 -19.42 40.39
CA SER A 388 -28.19 -18.98 41.61
C SER A 388 -29.05 -18.04 42.45
N ALA A 389 -29.77 -17.09 41.83
CA ALA A 389 -30.70 -16.18 42.53
C ALA A 389 -31.84 -16.95 43.20
N THR A 390 -32.37 -17.96 42.50
CA THR A 390 -33.37 -18.89 43.07
C THR A 390 -32.78 -19.65 44.26
N GLY A 391 -31.53 -20.13 44.14
CA GLY A 391 -30.81 -20.79 45.23
C GLY A 391 -30.62 -19.90 46.46
N VAL A 392 -30.25 -18.63 46.27
CA VAL A 392 -30.10 -17.64 47.35
C VAL A 392 -31.44 -17.34 48.02
N THR A 393 -32.53 -17.28 47.25
CA THR A 393 -33.89 -17.09 47.78
C THR A 393 -34.27 -18.25 48.69
N ASN A 394 -34.12 -19.49 48.21
CA ASN A 394 -34.38 -20.70 49.00
C ASN A 394 -33.49 -20.76 50.26
N GLN A 395 -32.22 -20.36 50.14
CA GLN A 395 -31.31 -20.29 51.28
C GLN A 395 -31.80 -19.30 52.34
N SER A 396 -32.32 -18.14 51.93
CA SER A 396 -32.85 -17.12 52.85
C SER A 396 -34.11 -17.59 53.58
N GLU A 397 -34.98 -18.34 52.89
CA GLU A 397 -36.14 -19.00 53.50
C GLU A 397 -35.72 -20.04 54.54
N GLU A 398 -34.74 -20.90 54.21
CA GLU A 398 -34.21 -21.90 55.15
C GLU A 398 -33.55 -21.26 56.37
N LEU A 399 -32.78 -20.17 56.21
CA LEU A 399 -32.22 -19.43 57.34
C LEU A 399 -33.31 -18.88 58.26
N THR A 400 -34.42 -18.42 57.70
CA THR A 400 -35.59 -17.97 58.47
C THR A 400 -36.21 -19.13 59.26
N HIS A 401 -36.32 -20.32 58.64
CA HIS A 401 -36.78 -21.53 59.34
C HIS A 401 -35.84 -21.96 60.47
N ILE A 402 -34.53 -21.87 60.26
CA ILE A 402 -33.53 -22.18 61.29
C ILE A 402 -33.64 -21.17 62.44
N LEU A 403 -33.77 -19.87 62.17
CA LEU A 403 -33.96 -18.85 63.22
C LEU A 403 -35.19 -19.13 64.08
N ASN A 404 -36.31 -19.48 63.46
CA ASN A 404 -37.52 -19.86 64.20
C ASN A 404 -37.28 -21.10 65.07
N SER A 405 -36.60 -22.11 64.54
CA SER A 405 -36.25 -23.33 65.29
C SER A 405 -35.32 -23.03 66.47
N VAL A 406 -34.37 -22.11 66.30
CA VAL A 406 -33.46 -21.65 67.37
C VAL A 406 -34.21 -20.86 68.43
N ASN A 407 -35.21 -20.06 68.04
CA ASN A 407 -36.09 -19.36 68.97
C ASN A 407 -36.93 -20.33 69.80
N ASP A 408 -37.53 -21.33 69.17
CA ASP A 408 -38.28 -22.39 69.86
C ASP A 408 -37.38 -23.19 70.81
N PHE A 409 -36.15 -23.49 70.38
CA PHE A 409 -35.12 -24.09 71.23
C PHE A 409 -34.78 -23.20 72.44
N SER A 410 -34.71 -21.88 72.26
CA SER A 410 -34.51 -20.93 73.35
C SER A 410 -35.65 -20.97 74.37
N GLN A 411 -36.90 -21.06 73.92
CA GLN A 411 -38.05 -21.18 74.82
C GLN A 411 -38.03 -22.50 75.58
N ALA A 412 -37.69 -23.61 74.91
CA ALA A 412 -37.53 -24.91 75.56
C ALA A 412 -36.43 -24.90 76.64
N ILE A 413 -35.31 -24.22 76.38
CA ILE A 413 -34.24 -24.02 77.38
C ILE A 413 -34.75 -23.25 78.60
N ASN A 414 -35.51 -22.16 78.40
CA ASN A 414 -36.08 -21.39 79.50
C ASN A 414 -37.05 -22.25 80.33
N HIS A 415 -37.89 -23.06 79.70
CA HIS A 415 -38.76 -24.01 80.40
C HIS A 415 -37.98 -25.06 81.22
N ILE A 416 -36.84 -25.53 80.70
CA ILE A 416 -35.95 -26.43 81.45
C ILE A 416 -35.38 -25.72 82.67
N TYR A 417 -35.00 -24.44 82.55
CA TYR A 417 -34.51 -23.63 83.67
C TYR A 417 -35.56 -23.49 84.78
N ASP A 418 -36.80 -23.10 84.43
CA ASP A 418 -37.91 -22.97 85.38
C ASP A 418 -38.25 -24.31 86.06
N SER A 419 -38.19 -25.41 85.29
CA SER A 419 -38.40 -26.77 85.80
C SER A 419 -37.31 -27.16 86.79
N MET A 420 -36.04 -26.84 86.51
CA MET A 420 -34.92 -27.08 87.41
C MET A 420 -35.05 -26.26 88.70
N GLU A 421 -35.48 -25.01 88.63
CA GLU A 421 -35.75 -24.20 89.83
C GLU A 421 -36.89 -24.80 90.67
N SER A 422 -37.95 -25.30 90.03
CA SER A 422 -39.05 -25.98 90.70
C SER A 422 -38.60 -27.26 91.40
N VAL A 423 -37.78 -28.08 90.73
CA VAL A 423 -37.16 -29.28 91.32
C VAL A 423 -36.29 -28.90 92.52
N LYS A 424 -35.45 -27.86 92.40
CA LYS A 424 -34.61 -27.37 93.49
C LYS A 424 -35.44 -27.08 94.74
N ARG A 425 -36.51 -26.27 94.57
CA ARG A 425 -37.42 -25.89 95.66
C ARG A 425 -38.12 -27.10 96.26
N GLY A 426 -38.54 -28.06 95.42
CA GLY A 426 -39.15 -29.31 95.87
C GLY A 426 -38.20 -30.18 96.68
N SER A 427 -36.94 -30.30 96.24
CA SER A 427 -35.88 -31.01 96.98
C SER A 427 -35.60 -30.36 98.33
N GLU A 428 -35.41 -29.04 98.38
CA GLU A 428 -35.19 -28.30 99.64
C GLU A 428 -36.38 -28.43 100.61
N LEU A 429 -37.61 -28.44 100.10
CA LEU A 429 -38.80 -28.66 100.93
C LEU A 429 -38.84 -30.09 101.47
N THR A 430 -38.54 -31.08 100.62
CA THR A 430 -38.52 -32.50 101.01
C THR A 430 -37.45 -32.75 102.06
N GLU A 431 -36.25 -32.18 101.91
CA GLU A 431 -35.17 -32.25 102.90
C GLU A 431 -35.64 -31.73 104.27
N ARG A 432 -36.26 -30.54 104.31
CA ARG A 432 -36.78 -29.97 105.56
C ARG A 432 -37.84 -30.85 106.20
N LEU A 433 -38.81 -31.33 105.43
CA LEU A 433 -39.91 -32.17 105.94
C LEU A 433 -39.40 -33.53 106.42
N SER A 434 -38.42 -34.12 105.73
CA SER A 434 -37.83 -35.39 106.16
C SER A 434 -36.99 -35.24 107.42
N ASN A 435 -36.29 -34.12 107.58
CA ASN A 435 -35.55 -33.83 108.82
C ASN A 435 -36.51 -33.59 110.01
N ASP A 436 -37.60 -32.83 109.82
CA ASP A 436 -38.65 -32.66 110.84
C ASP A 436 -39.31 -34.01 111.18
N GLY A 437 -39.62 -34.83 110.17
CA GLY A 437 -40.18 -36.17 110.36
C GLY A 437 -39.25 -37.09 111.16
N SER A 438 -37.95 -37.10 110.85
CA SER A 438 -36.94 -37.85 111.60
C SER A 438 -36.85 -37.39 113.07
N GLN A 439 -36.90 -36.08 113.32
CA GLN A 439 -36.91 -35.52 114.67
C GLN A 439 -38.17 -35.93 115.46
N ARG A 440 -39.35 -35.91 114.82
CA ARG A 440 -40.62 -36.35 115.44
C ARG A 440 -40.61 -37.84 115.76
N LEU A 441 -40.02 -38.68 114.90
CA LEU A 441 -39.88 -40.11 115.18
C LEU A 441 -38.96 -40.37 116.36
N LYS A 442 -37.87 -39.61 116.50
CA LYS A 442 -37.01 -39.69 117.67
C LYS A 442 -37.77 -39.37 118.96
N GLN A 443 -38.62 -38.34 118.95
CA GLN A 443 -39.48 -38.01 120.10
C GLN A 443 -40.50 -39.13 120.39
N LEU A 444 -41.05 -39.77 119.35
CA LEU A 444 -41.96 -40.90 119.52
C LEU A 444 -41.26 -42.14 120.09
N GLU A 445 -40.03 -42.41 119.66
CA GLU A 445 -39.18 -43.49 120.19
C GLU A 445 -38.94 -43.28 121.70
N GLU A 446 -38.53 -42.08 122.11
CA GLU A 446 -38.35 -41.70 123.52
C GLU A 446 -39.66 -41.87 124.32
N SER A 447 -40.81 -41.50 123.74
CA SER A 447 -42.12 -41.66 124.38
C SER A 447 -42.51 -43.13 124.55
N ILE A 448 -42.25 -43.98 123.56
CA ILE A 448 -42.57 -45.42 123.63
C ILE A 448 -41.71 -46.11 124.69
N GLN A 449 -40.41 -45.78 124.76
CA GLN A 449 -39.53 -46.26 125.83
C GLN A 449 -40.02 -45.83 127.22
N GLY A 450 -40.55 -44.61 127.35
CA GLY A 450 -41.18 -44.14 128.59
C GLY A 450 -42.43 -44.94 128.98
N VAL A 451 -43.27 -45.30 128.01
CA VAL A 451 -44.47 -46.13 128.22
C VAL A 451 -44.07 -47.57 128.60
N GLU A 452 -43.09 -48.16 127.93
CA GLU A 452 -42.53 -49.48 128.25
C GLU A 452 -42.04 -49.53 129.70
N SER A 453 -41.25 -48.53 130.12
CA SER A 453 -40.76 -48.42 131.50
C SER A 453 -41.91 -48.33 132.52
N SER A 454 -42.97 -47.57 132.19
CA SER A 454 -44.16 -47.42 133.04
C SER A 454 -44.93 -48.74 133.19
N PHE A 455 -45.09 -49.51 132.11
CA PHE A 455 -45.74 -50.82 132.15
C PHE A 455 -44.90 -51.86 132.90
N ALA A 456 -43.58 -51.84 132.76
CA ALA A 456 -42.70 -52.68 133.58
C ALA A 456 -42.87 -52.39 135.08
N GLY A 457 -43.02 -51.12 135.46
CA GLY A 457 -43.36 -50.71 136.83
C GLY A 457 -44.74 -51.20 137.30
N LEU A 458 -45.75 -51.16 136.43
CA LEU A 458 -47.09 -51.68 136.72
C LEU A 458 -47.08 -53.19 136.96
N VAL A 459 -46.41 -53.97 136.10
CA VAL A 459 -46.26 -55.43 136.25
C VAL A 459 -45.64 -55.77 137.60
N LYS A 460 -44.59 -55.05 138.01
CA LYS A 460 -43.98 -55.21 139.33
C LYS A 460 -44.97 -54.93 140.47
N THR A 461 -45.72 -53.83 140.38
CA THR A 461 -46.70 -53.43 141.40
C THR A 461 -47.84 -54.45 141.52
N LEU A 462 -48.31 -55.03 140.40
CA LEU A 462 -49.30 -56.10 140.40
C LEU A 462 -48.75 -57.39 141.02
N GLY A 463 -47.49 -57.72 140.79
CA GLY A 463 -46.82 -58.84 141.46
C GLY A 463 -46.77 -58.64 142.99
N ASP A 464 -46.45 -57.43 143.45
CA ASP A 464 -46.46 -57.10 144.89
C ASP A 464 -47.89 -57.17 145.47
N LEU A 465 -48.91 -56.74 144.71
CA LEU A 465 -50.32 -56.84 145.09
C LEU A 465 -50.76 -58.29 145.24
N ASP A 466 -50.46 -59.15 144.27
CA ASP A 466 -50.78 -60.59 144.32
C ASP A 466 -50.19 -61.26 145.57
N GLN A 467 -48.93 -60.95 145.90
CA GLN A 467 -48.29 -61.44 147.13
C GLN A 467 -49.01 -60.97 148.40
N ASN A 468 -49.46 -59.72 148.45
CA ASN A 468 -50.17 -59.17 149.60
C ASN A 468 -51.58 -59.75 149.74
N VAL A 469 -52.29 -59.95 148.62
CA VAL A 469 -53.62 -60.56 148.58
C VAL A 469 -53.55 -62.03 149.04
N ASN A 470 -52.54 -62.78 148.60
CA ASN A 470 -52.28 -64.14 149.08
C ASN A 470 -52.02 -64.18 150.60
N LYS A 471 -51.25 -63.24 151.16
CA LYS A 471 -51.06 -63.12 152.63
C LYS A 471 -52.38 -62.85 153.36
N ILE A 472 -53.22 -61.96 152.83
CA ILE A 472 -54.55 -61.68 153.41
C ILE A 472 -55.43 -62.94 153.37
N GLY A 473 -55.42 -63.67 152.26
CA GLY A 473 -56.12 -64.95 152.14
C GLY A 473 -55.69 -65.97 153.19
N HIS A 474 -54.37 -66.10 153.43
CA HIS A 474 -53.84 -66.95 154.50
C HIS A 474 -54.34 -66.53 155.89
N ILE A 475 -54.27 -65.24 156.21
CA ILE A 475 -54.76 -64.71 157.50
C ILE A 475 -56.27 -64.95 157.66
N ALA A 476 -57.06 -64.71 156.62
CA ALA A 476 -58.51 -64.94 156.64
C ALA A 476 -58.85 -66.42 156.92
N ASN A 477 -58.12 -67.36 156.31
CA ASN A 477 -58.28 -68.79 156.53
C ASN A 477 -57.86 -69.22 157.95
N GLU A 478 -56.81 -68.62 158.52
CA GLU A 478 -56.44 -68.82 159.92
C GLU A 478 -57.55 -68.31 160.87
N ILE A 479 -58.09 -67.11 160.64
CA ILE A 479 -59.19 -66.54 161.44
C ILE A 479 -60.44 -67.42 161.32
N LYS A 480 -60.74 -67.97 160.13
CA LYS A 480 -61.86 -68.90 159.92
C LYS A 480 -61.68 -70.17 160.73
N THR A 481 -60.47 -70.72 160.74
CA THR A 481 -60.10 -71.89 161.55
C THR A 481 -60.25 -71.61 163.05
N ILE A 482 -59.79 -70.45 163.53
CA ILE A 482 -59.97 -70.00 164.91
C ILE A 482 -61.46 -69.80 165.24
N SER A 483 -62.23 -69.23 164.32
CA SER A 483 -63.67 -69.01 164.48
C SER A 483 -64.42 -70.34 164.55
N ASP A 484 -64.07 -71.33 163.72
CA ASP A 484 -64.63 -72.68 163.78
C ASP A 484 -64.29 -73.39 165.10
N GLN A 485 -63.05 -73.28 165.57
CA GLN A 485 -62.65 -73.81 166.88
C GLN A 485 -63.39 -73.11 168.03
N THR A 486 -63.53 -71.79 167.95
CA THR A 486 -64.23 -70.98 168.97
C THR A 486 -65.72 -71.32 169.00
N ASN A 487 -66.35 -71.50 167.84
CA ASN A 487 -67.73 -71.96 167.72
C ASN A 487 -67.93 -73.33 168.40
N MET A 488 -67.01 -74.28 168.17
CA MET A 488 -67.03 -75.59 168.81
C MET A 488 -66.79 -75.54 170.32
N LEU A 489 -65.83 -74.73 170.78
CA LEU A 489 -65.59 -74.48 172.21
C LEU A 489 -66.81 -73.86 172.89
N SER A 490 -67.43 -72.88 172.23
CA SER A 490 -68.61 -72.19 172.72
C SER A 490 -69.86 -73.07 172.73
N LEU A 491 -69.98 -73.97 171.76
CA LEU A 491 -71.03 -74.99 171.73
C LEU A 491 -70.87 -75.96 172.90
N ASN A 492 -69.66 -76.46 173.15
CA ASN A 492 -69.36 -77.32 174.29
C ASN A 492 -69.63 -76.61 175.62
N ALA A 493 -69.24 -75.33 175.74
CA ALA A 493 -69.51 -74.51 176.92
C ALA A 493 -71.03 -74.26 177.11
N SER A 494 -71.79 -74.03 176.04
CA SER A 494 -73.25 -73.86 176.09
C SER A 494 -73.94 -75.16 176.53
N ILE A 495 -73.47 -76.32 176.07
CA ILE A 495 -73.97 -77.64 176.48
C ILE A 495 -73.71 -77.87 177.97
N GLU A 496 -72.50 -77.61 178.46
CA GLU A 496 -72.18 -77.85 179.88
C GLU A 496 -72.86 -76.84 180.81
N ALA A 497 -73.06 -75.59 180.34
CA ALA A 497 -73.86 -74.59 181.06
C ALA A 497 -75.35 -74.96 181.14
N ALA A 498 -75.92 -75.57 180.09
CA ALA A 498 -77.28 -76.13 180.13
C ALA A 498 -77.38 -77.32 181.11
N ARG A 499 -76.29 -78.09 181.26
CA ARG A 499 -76.20 -79.24 182.16
C ARG A 499 -76.14 -78.85 183.64
N ALA A 500 -75.56 -77.69 183.97
CA ALA A 500 -75.46 -77.15 185.32
C ALA A 500 -76.76 -76.52 185.87
N GLY A 501 -77.86 -76.52 185.09
CA GLY A 501 -79.18 -76.06 185.52
C GLY A 501 -79.22 -74.57 185.90
N GLU A 502 -79.96 -74.21 186.97
CA GLU A 502 -80.14 -72.81 187.42
C GLU A 502 -78.81 -72.07 187.67
N ALA A 503 -77.75 -72.76 188.12
CA ALA A 503 -76.44 -72.14 188.37
C ALA A 503 -75.66 -71.79 187.09
N GLY A 504 -75.99 -72.42 185.94
CA GLY A 504 -75.30 -72.24 184.66
C GLY A 504 -75.91 -71.18 183.73
N LYS A 505 -77.07 -70.60 184.09
CA LYS A 505 -77.80 -69.64 183.23
C LYS A 505 -76.95 -68.46 182.74
N GLY A 506 -76.14 -67.85 183.61
CA GLY A 506 -75.27 -66.74 183.23
C GLY A 506 -74.16 -67.15 182.25
N PHE A 507 -73.58 -68.34 182.45
CA PHE A 507 -72.55 -68.90 181.56
C PHE A 507 -73.13 -69.32 180.20
N ALA A 508 -74.35 -69.86 180.17
CA ALA A 508 -75.01 -70.25 178.93
C ALA A 508 -75.26 -69.04 178.01
N VAL A 509 -75.63 -67.89 178.57
CA VAL A 509 -75.82 -66.65 177.80
C VAL A 509 -74.49 -66.18 177.19
N VAL A 510 -73.39 -66.22 177.96
CA VAL A 510 -72.06 -65.84 177.45
C VAL A 510 -71.60 -66.82 176.35
N ALA A 511 -71.78 -68.12 176.53
CA ALA A 511 -71.42 -69.12 175.53
C ALA A 511 -72.30 -69.04 174.26
N GLN A 512 -73.58 -68.66 174.37
CA GLN A 512 -74.41 -68.40 173.20
C GLN A 512 -73.93 -67.15 172.44
N GLU A 513 -73.49 -66.10 173.15
CA GLU A 513 -72.98 -64.87 172.55
C GLU A 513 -71.61 -65.08 171.89
N VAL A 514 -70.71 -65.86 172.51
CA VAL A 514 -69.41 -66.23 171.93
C VAL A 514 -69.61 -67.12 170.69
N LYS A 515 -70.61 -68.01 170.70
CA LYS A 515 -70.98 -68.82 169.53
C LYS A 515 -71.42 -67.92 168.36
N LYS A 516 -72.29 -66.96 168.67
CA LYS A 516 -72.80 -65.99 167.70
C LYS A 516 -71.68 -65.12 167.11
N LEU A 517 -70.74 -64.66 167.94
CA LEU A 517 -69.55 -63.94 167.50
C LEU A 517 -68.64 -64.80 166.62
N ALA A 518 -68.47 -66.08 166.95
CA ALA A 518 -67.69 -67.03 166.16
C ALA A 518 -68.35 -67.32 164.79
N ASP A 519 -69.66 -67.52 164.74
CA ASP A 519 -70.43 -67.66 163.50
C ASP A 519 -70.37 -66.38 162.65
N GLN A 520 -70.46 -65.19 163.27
CA GLN A 520 -70.26 -63.90 162.59
C GLN A 520 -68.84 -63.75 162.05
N SER A 521 -67.83 -64.13 162.82
CA SER A 521 -66.42 -64.08 162.42
C SER A 521 -66.15 -65.03 161.26
N LYS A 522 -66.72 -66.24 161.28
CA LYS A 522 -66.70 -67.19 160.15
C LYS A 522 -67.34 -66.58 158.89
N HIS A 523 -68.52 -65.97 159.02
CA HIS A 523 -69.18 -65.32 157.89
C HIS A 523 -68.34 -64.17 157.32
N LEU A 524 -67.77 -63.32 158.18
CA LEU A 524 -66.88 -62.22 157.76
C LEU A 524 -65.62 -62.74 157.05
N THR A 525 -65.01 -63.83 157.53
CA THR A 525 -63.87 -64.45 156.83
C THR A 525 -64.25 -65.06 155.49
N GLY A 526 -65.47 -65.60 155.35
CA GLY A 526 -65.99 -66.05 154.05
C GLY A 526 -66.14 -64.90 153.06
N SER A 527 -66.65 -63.75 153.50
CA SER A 527 -66.68 -62.53 152.67
C SER A 527 -65.27 -62.03 152.31
N ILE A 528 -64.28 -62.17 153.20
CA ILE A 528 -62.87 -61.86 152.88
C ILE A 528 -62.31 -62.82 151.83
N GLU A 529 -62.59 -64.13 151.93
CA GLU A 529 -62.20 -65.13 150.92
C GLU A 529 -62.78 -64.78 149.54
N GLU A 530 -64.05 -64.37 149.46
CA GLU A 530 -64.68 -63.90 148.21
C GLU A 530 -63.98 -62.64 147.65
N ILE A 531 -63.71 -61.64 148.49
CA ILE A 531 -62.98 -60.42 148.07
C ILE A 531 -61.57 -60.76 147.59
N VAL A 532 -60.83 -61.60 148.32
CA VAL A 532 -59.49 -62.07 147.93
C VAL A 532 -59.54 -62.76 146.57
N SER A 533 -60.48 -63.68 146.36
CA SER A 533 -60.65 -64.36 145.06
C SER A 533 -60.96 -63.37 143.93
N SER A 534 -61.79 -62.36 144.19
CA SER A 534 -62.10 -61.33 143.20
C SER A 534 -60.86 -60.50 142.86
N VAL A 535 -60.14 -60.01 143.87
CA VAL A 535 -58.93 -59.18 143.68
C VAL A 535 -57.81 -59.97 142.99
N THR A 536 -57.63 -61.26 143.31
CA THR A 536 -56.67 -62.12 142.61
C THR A 536 -57.06 -62.31 141.14
N THR A 537 -58.35 -62.47 140.84
CA THR A 537 -58.85 -62.57 139.46
C THR A 537 -58.57 -61.27 138.70
N ASP A 538 -58.89 -60.12 139.29
CA ASP A 538 -58.64 -58.80 138.70
C ASP A 538 -57.14 -58.54 138.50
N ALA A 539 -56.29 -58.90 139.47
CA ALA A 539 -54.84 -58.79 139.37
C ALA A 539 -54.27 -59.66 138.24
N THR A 540 -54.74 -60.91 138.11
CA THR A 540 -54.33 -61.82 137.04
C THR A 540 -54.74 -61.28 135.67
N ALA A 541 -55.96 -60.77 135.54
CA ALA A 541 -56.43 -60.13 134.31
C ALA A 541 -55.59 -58.89 133.96
N ALA A 542 -55.21 -58.09 134.96
CA ALA A 542 -54.34 -56.91 134.76
C ALA A 542 -52.92 -57.29 134.33
N VAL A 543 -52.36 -58.40 134.84
CA VAL A 543 -51.06 -58.95 134.40
C VAL A 543 -51.13 -59.40 132.94
N GLN A 544 -52.13 -60.20 132.56
CA GLN A 544 -52.33 -60.64 131.18
C GLN A 544 -52.50 -59.45 130.21
N SER A 545 -53.25 -58.42 130.63
CA SER A 545 -53.41 -57.19 129.85
C SER A 545 -52.07 -56.44 129.67
N SER A 546 -51.24 -56.41 130.73
CA SER A 546 -49.92 -55.79 130.69
C SER A 546 -48.94 -56.55 129.79
N GLU A 547 -48.97 -57.88 129.79
CA GLU A 547 -48.17 -58.70 128.85
C GLU A 547 -48.58 -58.47 127.39
N ALA A 548 -49.89 -58.43 127.12
CA ALA A 548 -50.41 -58.09 125.79
C ALA A 548 -49.99 -56.68 125.37
N MET A 549 -49.91 -55.72 126.31
CA MET A 549 -49.41 -54.38 126.03
C MET A 549 -47.91 -54.37 125.70
N ASN A 550 -47.07 -55.11 126.42
CA ASN A 550 -45.66 -55.23 126.11
C ASN A 550 -45.42 -55.77 124.69
N HIS A 551 -46.21 -56.77 124.27
CA HIS A 551 -46.14 -57.27 122.89
C HIS A 551 -46.50 -56.18 121.87
N LYS A 552 -47.53 -55.37 122.14
CA LYS A 552 -47.91 -54.23 121.28
C LYS A 552 -46.83 -53.14 121.24
N LEU A 553 -46.16 -52.85 122.36
CA LEU A 553 -45.07 -51.87 122.41
C LEU A 553 -43.86 -52.33 121.60
N ALA A 554 -43.48 -53.61 121.69
CA ALA A 554 -42.41 -54.17 120.86
C ALA A 554 -42.68 -54.01 119.35
N LEU A 555 -43.93 -54.26 118.93
CA LEU A 555 -44.35 -54.02 117.54
C LEU A 555 -44.30 -52.52 117.15
N GLN A 556 -44.62 -51.61 118.07
CA GLN A 556 -44.52 -50.17 117.83
C GLN A 556 -43.07 -49.72 117.69
N ILE A 557 -42.14 -50.22 118.52
CA ILE A 557 -40.71 -49.92 118.40
C ILE A 557 -40.20 -50.32 117.02
N GLN A 558 -40.47 -51.56 116.59
CA GLN A 558 -40.09 -52.03 115.25
C GLN A 558 -40.69 -51.13 114.15
N THR A 559 -41.93 -50.67 114.31
CA THR A 559 -42.57 -49.77 113.35
C THR A 559 -41.84 -48.42 113.27
N VAL A 560 -41.46 -47.84 114.42
CA VAL A 560 -40.70 -46.59 114.48
C VAL A 560 -39.32 -46.73 113.84
N GLU A 561 -38.62 -47.85 114.05
CA GLU A 561 -37.34 -48.14 113.38
C GLU A 561 -37.49 -48.17 111.85
N HIS A 562 -38.51 -48.86 111.32
CA HIS A 562 -38.79 -48.89 109.88
C HIS A 562 -39.10 -47.49 109.33
N MET A 563 -39.88 -46.69 110.06
CA MET A 563 -40.18 -45.31 109.66
C MET A 563 -38.92 -44.44 109.67
N SER A 564 -38.05 -44.59 110.67
CA SER A 564 -36.78 -43.87 110.77
C SER A 564 -35.86 -44.18 109.60
N ALA A 565 -35.71 -45.47 109.27
CA ALA A 565 -34.96 -45.92 108.09
C ALA A 565 -35.53 -45.34 106.78
N ALA A 566 -36.85 -45.26 106.65
CA ALA A 566 -37.51 -44.67 105.48
C ALA A 566 -37.18 -43.17 105.33
N PHE A 567 -37.19 -42.39 106.43
CA PHE A 567 -36.82 -40.98 106.38
C PHE A 567 -35.33 -40.77 106.03
N VAL A 568 -34.43 -41.61 106.55
CA VAL A 568 -33.01 -41.59 106.18
C VAL A 568 -32.83 -41.88 104.68
N ALA A 569 -33.58 -42.85 104.14
CA ALA A 569 -33.55 -43.15 102.71
C ALA A 569 -34.03 -41.96 101.87
N ILE A 570 -35.11 -41.27 102.28
CA ILE A 570 -35.61 -40.07 101.59
C ILE A 570 -34.55 -38.96 101.60
N LEU A 571 -33.93 -38.67 102.75
CA LEU A 571 -32.88 -37.66 102.86
C LEU A 571 -31.71 -37.97 101.92
N LYS A 572 -31.26 -39.24 101.88
CA LYS A 572 -30.20 -39.67 100.97
C LYS A 572 -30.57 -39.43 99.50
N SER A 573 -31.79 -39.80 99.09
CA SER A 573 -32.26 -39.57 97.71
C SER A 573 -32.30 -38.08 97.34
N VAL A 574 -32.70 -37.21 98.28
CA VAL A 574 -32.69 -35.75 98.07
C VAL A 574 -31.25 -35.22 97.92
N MET A 575 -30.32 -35.68 98.77
CA MET A 575 -28.90 -35.29 98.68
C MET A 575 -28.26 -35.72 97.36
N GLU A 576 -28.61 -36.90 96.83
CA GLU A 576 -28.15 -37.38 95.53
C GLU A 576 -28.73 -36.60 94.34
N THR A 577 -29.89 -35.96 94.51
CA THR A 577 -30.55 -35.14 93.48
C THR A 577 -29.83 -33.80 93.25
N THR A 578 -29.28 -33.21 94.31
CA THR A 578 -28.59 -31.89 94.25
C THR A 578 -27.42 -31.82 93.25
N PRO A 579 -26.45 -32.76 93.24
CA PRO A 579 -25.36 -32.73 92.26
C PRO A 579 -25.85 -32.99 90.83
N GLN A 580 -26.94 -33.75 90.64
CA GLN A 580 -27.54 -33.96 89.33
C GLN A 580 -28.15 -32.66 88.79
N LEU A 581 -28.88 -31.93 89.65
CA LEU A 581 -29.43 -30.63 89.31
C LEU A 581 -28.35 -29.63 88.88
N LYS A 582 -27.22 -29.58 89.60
CA LYS A 582 -26.09 -28.72 89.22
C LYS A 582 -25.55 -29.05 87.83
N ARG A 583 -25.37 -30.35 87.53
CA ARG A 583 -24.91 -30.78 86.18
C ARG A 583 -25.90 -30.39 85.09
N SER A 584 -27.21 -30.48 85.36
CA SER A 584 -28.24 -30.05 84.42
C SER A 584 -28.19 -28.55 84.17
N VAL A 585 -28.05 -27.73 85.21
CA VAL A 585 -27.88 -26.27 85.08
C VAL A 585 -26.65 -25.92 84.23
N ASP A 586 -25.51 -26.56 84.50
CA ASP A 586 -24.28 -26.34 83.72
C ASP A 586 -24.45 -26.76 82.25
N ALA A 587 -25.19 -27.84 81.98
CA ALA A 587 -25.49 -28.28 80.62
C ALA A 587 -26.42 -27.29 79.89
N THR A 588 -27.45 -26.79 80.56
CA THR A 588 -28.37 -25.78 80.02
C THR A 588 -27.63 -24.47 79.71
N ASN A 589 -26.73 -24.01 80.57
CA ASN A 589 -25.89 -22.83 80.30
C ASN A 589 -25.01 -23.01 79.06
N ARG A 590 -24.42 -24.20 78.86
CA ARG A 590 -23.68 -24.49 77.62
C ARG A 590 -24.58 -24.48 76.39
N ALA A 591 -25.80 -24.99 76.50
CA ALA A 591 -26.76 -24.96 75.40
C ALA A 591 -27.15 -23.53 75.00
N ILE A 592 -27.25 -22.60 75.97
CA ILE A 592 -27.47 -21.17 75.71
C ILE A 592 -26.30 -20.57 74.90
N LEU A 593 -25.06 -20.81 75.32
CA LEU A 593 -23.88 -20.31 74.60
C LEU A 593 -23.80 -20.86 73.17
N GLN A 594 -24.12 -22.14 72.98
CA GLN A 594 -24.16 -22.75 71.64
C GLN A 594 -25.27 -22.18 70.78
N LYS A 595 -26.45 -21.92 71.37
CA LYS A 595 -27.56 -21.23 70.69
C LYS A 595 -27.13 -19.85 70.20
N ASP A 596 -26.45 -19.05 71.04
CA ASP A 596 -25.97 -17.72 70.66
C ASP A 596 -24.93 -17.78 69.52
N ASP A 597 -24.03 -18.76 69.53
CA ASP A 597 -23.08 -19.00 68.42
C ASP A 597 -23.81 -19.33 67.10
N ILE A 598 -24.86 -20.16 67.17
CA ILE A 598 -25.69 -20.50 66.00
C ILE A 598 -26.36 -19.25 65.43
N VAL A 599 -26.91 -18.38 66.28
CA VAL A 599 -27.51 -17.11 65.83
C VAL A 599 -26.49 -16.24 65.09
N GLY A 600 -25.29 -16.05 65.65
CA GLY A 600 -24.25 -15.24 65.00
C GLY A 600 -23.75 -15.83 63.67
N ARG A 601 -23.73 -17.17 63.55
CA ARG A 601 -23.44 -17.84 62.27
C ARG A 601 -24.55 -17.61 61.24
N ILE A 602 -25.81 -17.62 61.65
CA ILE A 602 -26.93 -17.34 60.75
C ILE A 602 -26.86 -15.90 60.22
N GLU A 603 -26.58 -14.92 61.07
CA GLU A 603 -26.39 -13.52 60.65
C GLU A 603 -25.26 -13.41 59.60
N SER A 604 -24.15 -14.11 59.82
CA SER A 604 -23.03 -14.14 58.88
C SER A 604 -23.41 -14.78 57.54
N ILE A 605 -24.18 -15.88 57.55
CA ILE A 605 -24.64 -16.54 56.32
C ILE A 605 -25.67 -15.65 55.59
N SER A 606 -26.52 -14.93 56.32
CA SER A 606 -27.47 -13.97 55.76
C SER A 606 -26.76 -12.85 55.00
N ALA A 607 -25.68 -12.29 55.57
CA ALA A 607 -24.87 -11.28 54.90
C ALA A 607 -24.20 -11.82 53.62
N ILE A 608 -23.72 -13.07 53.65
CA ILE A 608 -23.17 -13.74 52.45
C ILE A 608 -24.25 -13.96 51.39
N ALA A 609 -25.47 -14.34 51.80
CA ALA A 609 -26.60 -14.52 50.89
C ALA A 609 -26.98 -13.21 50.19
N GLU A 610 -27.03 -12.08 50.91
CA GLU A 610 -27.25 -10.75 50.33
C GLU A 610 -26.16 -10.38 49.31
N GLN A 611 -24.88 -10.57 49.66
CA GLN A 611 -23.78 -10.30 48.74
C GLN A 611 -23.82 -11.21 47.49
N THR A 612 -24.20 -12.46 47.67
CA THR A 612 -24.34 -13.42 46.56
C THR A 612 -25.50 -13.00 45.66
N SER A 613 -26.61 -12.52 46.22
CA SER A 613 -27.74 -11.98 45.44
C SER A 613 -27.29 -10.81 44.55
N ALA A 614 -26.60 -9.83 45.13
CA ALA A 614 -26.11 -8.66 44.38
C ALA A 614 -25.12 -9.06 43.27
N ALA A 615 -24.17 -9.95 43.57
CA ALA A 615 -23.21 -10.44 42.58
C ALA A 615 -23.90 -11.21 41.43
N THR A 616 -24.95 -11.96 41.75
CA THR A 616 -25.75 -12.69 40.77
C THR A 616 -26.56 -11.76 39.87
N GLU A 617 -27.14 -10.69 40.43
CA GLU A 617 -27.81 -9.65 39.63
C GLU A 617 -26.86 -8.93 38.67
N GLU A 618 -25.66 -8.56 39.15
CA GLU A 618 -24.62 -7.96 38.30
C GLU A 618 -24.16 -8.91 37.18
N MET A 619 -24.05 -10.21 37.48
CA MET A 619 -23.68 -11.24 36.51
C MET A 619 -24.75 -11.39 35.42
N ALA A 620 -26.03 -11.40 35.81
CA ALA A 620 -27.15 -11.46 34.87
C ALA A 620 -27.16 -10.23 33.94
N ALA A 621 -27.02 -9.03 34.50
CA ALA A 621 -26.97 -7.79 33.72
C ALA A 621 -25.77 -7.78 32.74
N SER A 622 -24.59 -8.20 33.20
CA SER A 622 -23.39 -8.28 32.37
C SER A 622 -23.53 -9.29 31.23
N ALA A 623 -24.22 -10.41 31.48
CA ALA A 623 -24.50 -11.42 30.47
C ALA A 623 -25.49 -10.93 29.39
N GLU A 624 -26.51 -10.16 29.78
CA GLU A 624 -27.41 -9.50 28.83
C GLU A 624 -26.67 -8.48 27.95
N GLU A 625 -25.83 -7.64 28.55
CA GLU A 625 -25.03 -6.64 27.83
C GLU A 625 -24.02 -7.30 26.86
N LEU A 626 -23.35 -8.38 27.29
CA LEU A 626 -22.48 -9.19 26.42
C LEU A 626 -23.25 -9.81 25.25
N THR A 627 -24.46 -10.29 25.48
CA THR A 627 -25.32 -10.84 24.43
C THR A 627 -25.67 -9.77 23.40
N ALA A 628 -26.04 -8.57 23.84
CA ALA A 628 -26.33 -7.46 22.93
C ALA A 628 -25.08 -7.04 22.13
N THR A 629 -23.94 -6.87 22.82
CA THR A 629 -22.69 -6.46 22.17
C THR A 629 -22.21 -7.48 21.13
N THR A 630 -22.37 -8.77 21.42
CA THR A 630 -21.97 -9.83 20.47
C THR A 630 -22.89 -9.93 19.26
N GLN A 631 -24.17 -9.60 19.39
CA GLN A 631 -25.07 -9.44 18.24
C GLN A 631 -24.61 -8.29 17.33
N GLU A 632 -24.16 -7.17 17.91
CA GLU A 632 -23.59 -6.06 17.13
C GLU A 632 -22.29 -6.49 16.41
N ILE A 633 -21.39 -7.20 17.08
CA ILE A 633 -20.15 -7.72 16.47
C ILE A 633 -20.47 -8.70 15.34
N ALA A 634 -21.46 -9.57 15.51
CA ALA A 634 -21.90 -10.48 14.45
C ALA A 634 -22.41 -9.69 13.22
N ALA A 635 -23.17 -8.61 13.43
CA ALA A 635 -23.63 -7.73 12.36
C ALA A 635 -22.47 -7.02 11.64
N VAL A 636 -21.45 -6.57 12.38
CA VAL A 636 -20.21 -6.02 11.81
C VAL A 636 -19.48 -7.06 10.97
N GLY A 637 -19.42 -8.32 11.44
CA GLY A 637 -18.87 -9.44 10.68
C GLY A 637 -19.58 -9.65 9.35
N GLU A 638 -20.92 -9.70 9.34
CA GLU A 638 -21.67 -9.86 8.08
C GLU A 638 -21.47 -8.67 7.13
N ASN A 639 -21.35 -7.44 7.66
CA ASN A 639 -21.06 -6.26 6.86
C ASN A 639 -19.66 -6.33 6.23
N LEU A 640 -18.63 -6.73 6.99
CA LEU A 640 -17.27 -6.92 6.45
C LEU A 640 -17.24 -7.97 5.34
N LYS A 641 -17.98 -9.07 5.50
CA LYS A 641 -18.12 -10.09 4.47
C LYS A 641 -18.78 -9.54 3.20
N SER A 642 -19.81 -8.70 3.34
CA SER A 642 -20.45 -8.02 2.21
C SER A 642 -19.47 -7.08 1.49
N VAL A 643 -18.73 -6.25 2.23
CA VAL A 643 -17.74 -5.33 1.67
C VAL A 643 -16.62 -6.08 0.95
N SER A 644 -16.13 -7.20 1.51
CA SER A 644 -15.16 -8.07 0.83
C SER A 644 -15.72 -8.65 -0.47
N ALA A 645 -16.98 -9.08 -0.49
CA ALA A 645 -17.62 -9.61 -1.69
C ALA A 645 -17.78 -8.52 -2.78
N GLU A 646 -18.16 -7.30 -2.40
CA GLU A 646 -18.21 -6.15 -3.32
C GLU A 646 -16.83 -5.80 -3.86
N LEU A 647 -15.80 -5.84 -3.03
CA LEU A 647 -14.41 -5.59 -3.43
C LEU A 647 -13.93 -6.67 -4.41
N GLU A 648 -14.28 -7.94 -4.16
CA GLU A 648 -13.96 -9.07 -5.02
C GLU A 648 -14.66 -8.96 -6.40
N GLU A 649 -15.90 -8.47 -6.42
CA GLU A 649 -16.62 -8.19 -7.67
C GLU A 649 -15.99 -7.00 -8.42
N CYS A 650 -15.61 -5.94 -7.71
CA CYS A 650 -14.95 -4.77 -8.29
C CYS A 650 -13.58 -5.09 -8.91
N ILE A 651 -12.88 -6.12 -8.44
CA ILE A 651 -11.59 -6.52 -9.03
C ILE A 651 -11.71 -7.55 -10.15
N LYS A 652 -12.86 -8.22 -10.32
CA LYS A 652 -13.07 -9.18 -11.43
C LYS A 652 -12.97 -8.58 -12.83
N ILE A 653 -13.21 -7.26 -12.96
CA ILE A 653 -12.96 -6.51 -14.20
C ILE A 653 -11.49 -6.62 -14.62
N PHE A 654 -10.57 -6.68 -13.65
CA PHE A 654 -9.15 -6.82 -13.93
C PHE A 654 -8.78 -8.26 -14.23
N ARG A 655 -8.39 -8.53 -15.48
CA ARG A 655 -7.77 -9.80 -15.89
C ARG A 655 -6.27 -9.70 -15.65
N VAL A 656 -5.80 -10.36 -14.61
CA VAL A 656 -4.40 -10.34 -14.17
C VAL A 656 -3.58 -11.43 -14.85
#